data_AF-A0A5M6CZ11-F1
#
_entry.id   AF-A0A5M6CZ11-F1
#
_cell.length_a   1.000
_cell.length_b   1.000
_cell.length_c   1.000
_cell.angle_alpha   90.00
_cell.angle_beta   90.00
_cell.angle_gamma   90.00
#
_symmetry.space_group_name_H-M   'P 1'
#
loop_
_entity.id
_entity.type
_entity.pdbx_description
1 polymer ?
#
loop_
_entity_poly.entity_id
_entity_poly.type
_entity_poly.pdbx_seq_one_letter_code
_entity_poly.pdbx_strand_id
1 'polypeptide(L)'
;MHAAASANSQRRYRRTRLPSRSSRPGLTCGVTPHIPWLGWRRAVHLLLADRLSQAARLRRRSSTMGKTERLEKLRSDSHLPLPPDLTEPPVMRPGFPTRCCVFTWLLVAALGSTVKAQPKGLKWVRDEPVPDWIWDAEGARDNQQIFLRKTFDLPSNPKSARLYTTCDNSMTLWVNGKEIGKSRDWPYPITQDIVKQLSTGSNSVAVQAKNQGGVAALVFKLVIEPAEGPATVIVSDPSWQMTSGSPPKGWNAKGFDASGWSGKLAALKKLGAQPWGIPDGATRQEPANVIAAEDISAPAGFVVEQVYQVPRDQEGSWVALTTLPDGRLVACDQGDKGAFLVRVRESSDGPTVDVEPIAVDEPGRSRRLSGAQGLLWAFDSLWFHKNGGHLYRIKDTDGDGSLDAAEEIPSATGGGEHGNHALIKTEDGEGIYMAGGNHAPLGDLSGSRVQSWDEDLLLPRMWDANGHARGKMAPGGWVTRLNPETLQQELICIGFRNEYDIALNRFGDMFTYDADMEWDLGAPWYRPTRICFVASGADYGWRSGTGKWPTYYEDSLPPVVEIGPGSPTGVVAGIGAKFPTKYQDALFALDWTFGTIYAIHLQPQGAGYTGSSEPFVTGSPLPVTDAVVGDDGALYFAVGGRGAQSALYRVRYTGDESTAAPDASLPAEAARAREQRKRLESFHGAKLTGKAAEHAVDTAWPFLSSNDRFLRAAARVAIESVPVELWADRALSESNPQAAITAAVALARAGDASYRSALTDRLVSMDPAGLSPGQLLGLLRAEALTCIRLGRPDAEQRQAMIAQLDPLLPHDNDDVNTELVRVLTYLDAPTVIAKTMRLIRNRKPPEIPDWSELATRNARYGGTVNRVLENHPPSREIMYALMLRNLRDGWTIEQRREYFEFLNEAAKGSGGASFPGFMRNIRDEALGNCSDAERLALQDITGEQYDPVPDFEIQPIEGPGRTWTLADARAEGVTRSAAADFQRGRSLYFAADCGKCHRFAGLGGNIGPDLTTIPRKFDVNYVVEHIIDPSKVISDQYQSSVVLTEDGRVLTGLVSQADGKVIVFPADAKPDPIEIDAEEVLEIKPSDVSQMPKGLIDRLNASELRDLLAYLMSGGEADNERVYGKR
;
A
#
# COMPACT_ATOMS: atom_id res chain seq x y z
N MET A 1 -25.89 -46.56 23.80
CA MET A 1 -27.29 -46.71 23.32
C MET A 1 -28.21 -45.89 24.23
N HIS A 2 -29.34 -45.44 23.67
CA HIS A 2 -30.46 -44.60 24.17
C HIS A 2 -30.75 -44.47 25.70
N ALA A 3 -31.52 -43.48 26.21
CA ALA A 3 -31.91 -42.10 25.81
C ALA A 3 -32.90 -41.51 26.89
N ALA A 4 -33.27 -40.22 26.76
CA ALA A 4 -34.28 -39.45 27.55
C ALA A 4 -33.92 -39.13 29.03
N ALA A 5 -34.24 -37.98 29.68
CA ALA A 5 -35.27 -36.91 29.54
C ALA A 5 -36.64 -37.24 30.22
N SER A 6 -37.35 -36.37 30.97
CA SER A 6 -37.11 -34.97 31.43
C SER A 6 -38.02 -34.57 32.64
N ALA A 7 -37.69 -33.48 33.37
CA ALA A 7 -38.52 -32.51 34.18
C ALA A 7 -39.65 -33.03 35.16
N ASN A 8 -40.20 -32.33 36.17
CA ASN A 8 -40.44 -30.88 36.46
C ASN A 8 -40.98 -30.65 37.93
N SER A 9 -41.33 -29.41 38.31
CA SER A 9 -42.26 -28.95 39.42
C SER A 9 -41.73 -28.77 40.88
N GLN A 10 -42.37 -28.01 41.82
CA GLN A 10 -42.82 -26.59 41.83
C GLN A 10 -43.19 -26.02 43.27
N ARG A 11 -42.87 -24.73 43.55
CA ARG A 11 -43.61 -23.66 44.34
C ARG A 11 -43.85 -23.63 45.90
N ARG A 12 -43.42 -22.48 46.51
CA ARG A 12 -44.10 -21.53 47.50
C ARG A 12 -44.36 -21.94 48.98
N TYR A 13 -44.17 -21.06 50.00
CA TYR A 13 -45.17 -20.07 50.54
C TYR A 13 -44.68 -19.05 51.64
N ARG A 14 -45.36 -17.86 51.76
CA ARG A 14 -45.49 -16.78 52.84
C ARG A 14 -44.44 -16.59 53.99
N ARG A 15 -43.84 -15.39 54.25
CA ARG A 15 -44.28 -14.15 55.02
C ARG A 15 -44.44 -14.34 56.57
N THR A 16 -44.11 -13.45 57.55
CA THR A 16 -43.72 -11.99 57.70
C THR A 16 -42.98 -11.77 59.10
N ARG A 17 -42.70 -10.62 59.79
CA ARG A 17 -43.18 -9.19 59.84
C ARG A 17 -42.12 -8.10 60.26
N LEU A 18 -42.26 -7.38 61.42
CA LEU A 18 -41.65 -6.05 61.84
C LEU A 18 -41.81 -5.81 63.39
N PRO A 19 -41.38 -4.69 64.11
CA PRO A 19 -40.86 -3.34 63.70
C PRO A 19 -39.75 -2.59 64.55
N SER A 20 -39.31 -1.40 64.05
CA SER A 20 -38.79 -0.19 64.76
C SER A 20 -37.29 -0.09 65.15
N ARG A 21 -36.62 1.10 65.25
CA ARG A 21 -37.07 2.53 65.24
C ARG A 21 -35.97 3.54 64.76
N SER A 22 -36.37 4.70 64.21
CA SER A 22 -35.59 5.96 63.93
C SER A 22 -34.40 5.92 62.94
N SER A 23 -34.03 6.97 62.17
CA SER A 23 -34.59 8.34 61.98
C SER A 23 -34.48 8.83 60.50
N ARG A 24 -35.01 10.03 60.19
CA ARG A 24 -35.13 10.69 58.85
C ARG A 24 -35.21 12.23 59.05
N PRO A 25 -34.94 13.12 58.06
CA PRO A 25 -35.69 13.30 56.78
C PRO A 25 -34.76 13.47 55.55
N GLY A 26 -35.16 13.73 54.28
CA GLY A 26 -36.44 13.99 53.58
C GLY A 26 -36.15 14.89 52.33
N LEU A 27 -36.92 15.06 51.24
CA LEU A 27 -38.24 14.62 50.71
C LEU A 27 -38.16 14.77 49.15
N THR A 28 -38.57 13.83 48.29
CA THR A 28 -39.88 13.67 47.59
C THR A 28 -40.50 14.95 46.97
N CYS A 29 -41.20 14.97 45.82
CA CYS A 29 -41.74 13.93 44.93
C CYS A 29 -42.02 14.50 43.51
N GLY A 30 -42.54 13.70 42.56
CA GLY A 30 -42.94 14.16 41.21
C GLY A 30 -44.34 13.71 40.75
N VAL A 31 -44.86 14.26 39.64
CA VAL A 31 -46.15 13.92 38.98
C VAL A 31 -46.07 14.21 37.45
N THR A 32 -46.86 13.50 36.64
CA THR A 32 -47.16 13.72 35.19
C THR A 32 -48.69 13.73 34.98
N PRO A 33 -49.28 14.04 33.80
CA PRO A 33 -48.71 14.48 32.51
C PRO A 33 -49.37 15.75 31.91
N HIS A 34 -48.89 16.24 30.75
CA HIS A 34 -49.72 16.49 29.54
C HIS A 34 -48.85 16.91 28.32
N ILE A 35 -49.45 16.85 27.12
CA ILE A 35 -48.89 17.07 25.77
C ILE A 35 -49.73 18.22 25.13
N PRO A 36 -49.14 19.23 24.43
CA PRO A 36 -48.67 19.05 23.04
C PRO A 36 -47.44 19.85 22.53
N TRP A 37 -46.59 19.11 21.79
CA TRP A 37 -45.97 19.40 20.48
C TRP A 37 -45.27 20.74 20.11
N LEU A 38 -44.26 20.57 19.22
CA LEU A 38 -43.32 21.57 18.65
C LEU A 38 -42.37 22.27 19.65
N GLY A 39 -41.06 22.35 19.39
CA GLY A 39 -40.30 21.69 18.32
C GLY A 39 -38.79 21.98 18.34
N TRP A 40 -37.99 20.92 18.21
CA TRP A 40 -36.54 20.91 17.93
C TRP A 40 -35.59 21.41 19.06
N ARG A 41 -34.33 20.95 19.00
CA ARG A 41 -33.32 20.96 20.09
C ARG A 41 -32.20 21.97 19.76
N ARG A 42 -31.54 22.66 20.70
CA ARG A 42 -30.46 22.19 21.63
C ARG A 42 -29.41 21.29 20.92
N ALA A 43 -28.11 21.59 20.87
CA ALA A 43 -27.14 22.00 21.92
C ALA A 43 -26.88 20.86 22.95
N VAL A 44 -25.65 20.57 23.40
CA VAL A 44 -24.31 21.15 23.10
C VAL A 44 -23.21 20.10 23.39
N HIS A 45 -21.97 20.35 22.93
CA HIS A 45 -20.68 19.69 23.22
C HIS A 45 -20.61 18.40 24.09
N LEU A 46 -19.77 17.45 23.65
CA LEU A 46 -18.43 17.28 24.27
C LEU A 46 -17.44 16.55 23.34
N LEU A 47 -16.17 16.99 23.43
CA LEU A 47 -14.91 16.32 23.03
C LEU A 47 -14.62 16.02 21.54
N LEU A 48 -13.48 16.59 21.10
CA LEU A 48 -12.31 15.97 20.43
C LEU A 48 -12.52 14.97 19.25
N ALA A 49 -11.75 15.06 18.16
CA ALA A 49 -10.79 16.10 17.74
C ALA A 49 -10.35 15.89 16.27
N ASP A 50 -9.98 17.00 15.61
CA ASP A 50 -9.03 17.06 14.48
C ASP A 50 -9.46 16.31 13.18
N ARG A 51 -8.95 16.60 11.98
CA ARG A 51 -7.81 17.44 11.56
C ARG A 51 -8.05 17.92 10.11
N LEU A 52 -7.03 18.61 9.54
CA LEU A 52 -6.74 18.82 8.11
C LEU A 52 -7.49 20.03 7.50
N SER A 53 -6.98 20.72 6.46
CA SER A 53 -5.81 20.52 5.60
C SER A 53 -5.52 21.80 4.75
N GLN A 54 -4.30 21.87 4.18
CA GLN A 54 -3.79 22.51 2.92
C GLN A 54 -4.60 23.71 2.30
N ALA A 55 -4.17 24.88 1.72
CA ALA A 55 -2.91 25.63 1.36
C ALA A 55 -3.03 26.65 0.12
N ALA A 56 -2.54 26.42 -1.14
CA ALA A 56 -2.97 27.07 -2.46
C ALA A 56 -2.64 28.54 -3.12
N ARG A 57 -1.49 28.71 -3.86
CA ARG A 57 -1.00 29.52 -5.07
C ARG A 57 -0.47 31.00 -5.22
N LEU A 58 0.65 31.04 -5.99
CA LEU A 58 1.21 31.99 -7.01
C LEU A 58 1.88 33.35 -6.60
N ARG A 59 3.19 33.55 -6.89
CA ARG A 59 3.86 34.16 -8.08
C ARG A 59 3.51 35.62 -8.49
N ARG A 60 4.54 36.45 -8.76
CA ARG A 60 4.81 37.09 -10.09
C ARG A 60 6.14 37.87 -10.20
N ARG A 61 6.78 37.76 -11.40
CA ARG A 61 7.49 38.75 -12.27
C ARG A 61 8.14 40.01 -11.65
N SER A 62 9.29 40.54 -12.13
CA SER A 62 10.24 40.16 -13.22
C SER A 62 11.37 41.20 -13.37
N SER A 63 12.54 40.86 -13.95
CA SER A 63 13.20 41.62 -15.05
C SER A 63 14.60 41.10 -15.46
N THR A 64 14.93 41.22 -16.76
CA THR A 64 16.24 41.45 -17.45
C THR A 64 17.57 40.77 -17.02
N MET A 65 18.61 40.59 -17.86
CA MET A 65 18.73 40.33 -19.33
C MET A 65 20.22 40.07 -19.68
N GLY A 66 20.53 39.11 -20.57
CA GLY A 66 21.88 38.85 -21.13
C GLY A 66 22.26 37.36 -21.06
N LYS A 67 22.77 36.64 -22.08
CA LYS A 67 23.71 36.89 -23.21
C LYS A 67 25.19 37.02 -22.79
N THR A 68 26.18 36.33 -23.39
CA THR A 68 26.20 35.29 -24.45
C THR A 68 27.58 34.58 -24.57
N GLU A 69 27.57 33.31 -25.03
CA GLU A 69 28.58 32.63 -25.91
C GLU A 69 30.01 32.26 -25.46
N ARG A 70 30.54 31.25 -26.20
CA ARG A 70 31.94 30.82 -26.45
C ARG A 70 32.65 29.89 -25.45
N LEU A 71 33.66 29.10 -25.86
CA LEU A 71 33.82 28.16 -27.01
C LEU A 71 35.23 27.48 -26.95
N GLU A 72 35.28 26.16 -27.15
CA GLU A 72 36.37 25.36 -27.76
C GLU A 72 37.77 25.13 -27.08
N LYS A 73 38.28 23.90 -27.34
CA LYS A 73 39.72 23.47 -27.47
C LYS A 73 40.55 23.28 -26.18
N LEU A 74 41.58 22.40 -26.12
CA LEU A 74 42.30 21.58 -27.14
C LEU A 74 42.83 20.21 -26.59
N ARG A 75 43.56 19.45 -27.43
CA ARG A 75 44.00 18.01 -27.29
C ARG A 75 45.37 17.77 -26.61
N SER A 76 45.62 16.53 -26.17
CA SER A 76 46.83 15.68 -26.43
C SER A 76 46.67 14.30 -25.75
N ASP A 77 46.66 13.11 -26.39
CA ASP A 77 47.71 12.36 -27.14
C ASP A 77 48.70 11.54 -26.25
N SER A 78 48.67 10.18 -26.31
CA SER A 78 49.87 9.28 -26.39
C SER A 78 49.63 7.75 -26.35
N HIS A 79 49.78 7.08 -27.51
CA HIS A 79 50.44 5.77 -27.83
C HIS A 79 50.24 4.40 -27.11
N LEU A 80 50.45 3.37 -27.96
CA LEU A 80 50.46 1.87 -27.86
C LEU A 80 51.80 1.29 -27.31
N PRO A 81 52.02 -0.05 -27.06
CA PRO A 81 51.61 -1.23 -27.88
C PRO A 81 51.33 -2.61 -27.18
N LEU A 82 51.33 -3.69 -27.99
CA LEU A 82 50.92 -5.12 -27.80
C LEU A 82 51.96 -6.08 -28.47
N PRO A 83 51.78 -7.44 -28.53
CA PRO A 83 51.02 -8.40 -27.71
C PRO A 83 52.00 -9.37 -26.98
N PRO A 84 52.35 -10.65 -27.33
CA PRO A 84 51.85 -11.69 -28.28
C PRO A 84 51.42 -13.05 -27.63
N ASP A 85 50.81 -13.94 -28.44
CA ASP A 85 50.73 -15.43 -28.32
C ASP A 85 50.09 -16.07 -27.05
N LEU A 86 49.63 -17.34 -26.96
CA LEU A 86 49.20 -18.46 -27.86
C LEU A 86 48.16 -19.30 -27.02
N THR A 87 47.55 -20.47 -27.35
CA THR A 87 47.78 -21.61 -28.26
C THR A 87 46.45 -22.36 -28.55
N GLU A 88 46.46 -23.44 -29.33
CA GLU A 88 45.30 -24.28 -29.78
C GLU A 88 45.81 -25.71 -30.13
N PRO A 89 45.05 -26.68 -30.73
CA PRO A 89 43.60 -27.00 -30.77
C PRO A 89 43.41 -28.45 -30.24
N PRO A 90 42.70 -29.45 -30.86
CA PRO A 90 41.44 -29.52 -31.63
C PRO A 90 40.38 -30.37 -30.86
N VAL A 91 39.36 -31.12 -31.33
CA VAL A 91 38.79 -31.68 -32.60
C VAL A 91 37.25 -31.91 -32.34
N MET A 92 36.31 -32.41 -33.17
CA MET A 92 36.17 -32.99 -34.53
C MET A 92 34.86 -32.46 -35.20
N ARG A 93 34.60 -32.84 -36.47
CA ARG A 93 33.27 -32.89 -37.14
C ARG A 93 33.24 -34.09 -38.13
N PRO A 94 32.09 -34.48 -38.74
CA PRO A 94 31.58 -33.85 -39.99
C PRO A 94 30.04 -33.67 -40.01
N GLY A 95 29.38 -33.08 -41.02
CA GLY A 95 29.85 -32.66 -42.36
C GLY A 95 28.96 -31.62 -43.08
N PHE A 96 29.16 -31.45 -44.40
CA PHE A 96 28.70 -30.35 -45.28
C PHE A 96 28.39 -30.90 -46.71
N PRO A 97 27.63 -30.24 -47.61
CA PRO A 97 28.05 -29.04 -48.39
C PRO A 97 26.94 -27.97 -48.63
N THR A 98 27.14 -26.65 -48.82
CA THR A 98 28.10 -25.74 -49.52
C THR A 98 27.90 -25.47 -51.03
N ARG A 99 27.63 -24.19 -51.36
CA ARG A 99 28.13 -23.35 -52.50
C ARG A 99 27.73 -21.88 -52.22
N CYS A 100 28.65 -20.94 -51.99
CA CYS A 100 29.42 -20.12 -52.97
C CYS A 100 28.60 -18.95 -53.59
N CYS A 101 29.04 -17.68 -53.65
CA CYS A 101 30.33 -17.06 -53.25
C CYS A 101 30.27 -15.51 -53.05
N VAL A 102 31.08 -14.99 -52.12
CA VAL A 102 31.92 -13.76 -52.15
C VAL A 102 31.33 -12.40 -52.59
N PHE A 103 31.38 -11.39 -51.69
CA PHE A 103 32.16 -10.12 -51.85
C PHE A 103 32.25 -9.35 -50.50
N THR A 104 33.17 -8.38 -50.36
CA THR A 104 33.55 -7.80 -49.06
C THR A 104 33.97 -6.31 -49.08
N TRP A 105 33.74 -5.62 -47.94
CA TRP A 105 34.27 -4.30 -47.51
C TRP A 105 33.85 -3.00 -48.23
N LEU A 106 33.09 -2.16 -47.50
CA LEU A 106 33.50 -0.79 -47.15
C LEU A 106 32.66 -0.24 -45.97
N LEU A 107 33.17 0.75 -45.23
CA LEU A 107 32.52 1.37 -44.06
C LEU A 107 31.49 2.45 -44.46
N VAL A 108 30.49 2.67 -43.60
CA VAL A 108 30.25 3.94 -42.88
C VAL A 108 29.30 3.66 -41.70
N ALA A 109 29.53 4.33 -40.56
CA ALA A 109 28.62 4.25 -39.41
C ALA A 109 27.52 5.31 -39.49
N ALA A 110 26.29 4.95 -39.17
CA ALA A 110 25.18 5.89 -38.97
C ALA A 110 24.31 5.42 -37.80
N LEU A 111 24.15 6.26 -36.79
CA LEU A 111 23.20 6.06 -35.69
C LEU A 111 21.77 6.24 -36.23
N GLY A 112 21.11 5.14 -36.57
CA GLY A 112 19.71 5.08 -36.95
C GLY A 112 18.90 4.34 -35.89
N SER A 113 18.18 5.07 -35.04
CA SER A 113 17.25 4.46 -34.09
C SER A 113 16.13 3.72 -34.85
N THR A 114 16.00 2.42 -34.61
CA THR A 114 14.93 1.58 -35.15
C THR A 114 13.61 1.86 -34.43
N VAL A 115 13.06 3.05 -34.70
CA VAL A 115 11.70 3.43 -34.32
C VAL A 115 10.74 2.33 -34.78
N LYS A 116 10.09 1.65 -33.83
CA LYS A 116 9.08 0.62 -34.13
C LYS A 116 8.05 1.23 -35.09
N ALA A 117 7.84 0.56 -36.23
CA ALA A 117 6.94 1.05 -37.27
C ALA A 117 5.51 1.18 -36.71
N GLN A 118 5.03 2.42 -36.56
CA GLN A 118 3.73 2.71 -35.94
C GLN A 118 2.55 2.34 -36.86
N PRO A 119 1.35 2.07 -36.31
CA PRO A 119 0.17 1.69 -37.09
C PRO A 119 -0.15 2.70 -38.19
N LYS A 120 -0.36 2.20 -39.40
CA LYS A 120 -0.41 2.98 -40.65
C LYS A 120 -1.56 4.00 -40.76
N GLY A 121 -2.55 3.97 -39.86
CA GLY A 121 -3.80 4.72 -39.97
C GLY A 121 -3.74 6.20 -39.54
N LEU A 122 -2.97 6.55 -38.51
CA LEU A 122 -3.08 7.86 -37.83
C LEU A 122 -2.01 8.90 -38.22
N LYS A 123 -1.25 8.66 -39.29
CA LYS A 123 -0.24 9.62 -39.75
C LYS A 123 -0.82 11.03 -39.99
N TRP A 124 -2.00 11.09 -40.62
CA TRP A 124 -2.68 12.34 -41.00
C TRP A 124 -3.03 13.26 -39.81
N VAL A 125 -3.11 12.71 -38.60
CA VAL A 125 -3.39 13.52 -37.40
C VAL A 125 -2.17 14.40 -37.05
N ARG A 126 -0.96 14.00 -37.44
CA ARG A 126 0.32 14.69 -37.22
C ARG A 126 0.67 15.74 -38.29
N ASP A 127 0.04 15.69 -39.47
CA ASP A 127 0.29 16.65 -40.54
C ASP A 127 -0.16 18.06 -40.11
N GLU A 128 0.44 19.15 -40.60
CA GLU A 128 0.05 20.50 -40.19
C GLU A 128 -1.35 20.90 -40.73
N PRO A 129 -2.16 21.68 -39.96
CA PRO A 129 -1.92 22.14 -38.60
C PRO A 129 -2.03 21.01 -37.55
N VAL A 130 -1.11 21.01 -36.59
CA VAL A 130 -1.11 20.09 -35.45
C VAL A 130 -2.02 20.64 -34.34
N PRO A 131 -3.02 19.87 -33.88
CA PRO A 131 -3.96 20.33 -32.85
C PRO A 131 -3.30 20.46 -31.47
N ASP A 132 -3.84 21.36 -30.66
CA ASP A 132 -3.49 21.48 -29.25
C ASP A 132 -4.39 20.59 -28.39
N TRP A 133 -3.80 19.98 -27.37
CA TRP A 133 -4.52 19.55 -26.18
C TRP A 133 -5.04 20.81 -25.48
N ILE A 134 -6.36 20.98 -25.46
CA ILE A 134 -7.05 22.11 -24.84
C ILE A 134 -7.90 21.67 -23.65
N TRP A 135 -7.93 22.51 -22.62
CA TRP A 135 -8.90 22.39 -21.53
C TRP A 135 -9.27 23.78 -21.02
N ASP A 136 -10.17 23.83 -20.03
CA ASP A 136 -10.51 25.03 -19.27
C ASP A 136 -9.25 25.79 -18.84
N ALA A 137 -9.18 27.08 -19.17
CA ALA A 137 -8.06 27.94 -18.83
C ALA A 137 -8.01 28.31 -17.33
N GLU A 138 -9.07 28.00 -16.58
CA GLU A 138 -9.09 28.09 -15.11
C GLU A 138 -8.34 26.93 -14.45
N GLY A 139 -8.25 25.78 -15.13
CA GLY A 139 -7.60 24.56 -14.63
C GLY A 139 -8.43 23.29 -14.83
N ALA A 140 -7.80 22.15 -14.58
CA ALA A 140 -8.42 20.84 -14.61
C ALA A 140 -8.81 20.45 -13.18
N ARG A 141 -10.13 20.41 -12.92
CA ARG A 141 -10.72 20.16 -11.60
C ARG A 141 -11.31 18.75 -11.55
N ASP A 142 -11.35 18.14 -10.37
CA ASP A 142 -11.90 16.80 -10.19
C ASP A 142 -13.42 16.77 -10.46
N ASN A 143 -13.90 15.69 -11.09
CA ASN A 143 -15.27 15.56 -11.61
C ASN A 143 -15.76 16.68 -12.57
N GLN A 144 -14.91 17.63 -12.97
CA GLN A 144 -15.26 18.79 -13.80
C GLN A 144 -15.84 18.38 -15.15
N GLN A 145 -16.97 18.98 -15.50
CA GLN A 145 -17.57 18.85 -16.81
C GLN A 145 -17.53 20.19 -17.54
N ILE A 146 -17.03 20.19 -18.77
CA ILE A 146 -17.01 21.36 -19.65
C ILE A 146 -17.74 21.05 -20.97
N PHE A 147 -18.33 22.09 -21.53
CA PHE A 147 -19.04 22.06 -22.78
C PHE A 147 -18.31 22.98 -23.76
N LEU A 148 -17.80 22.41 -24.85
CA LEU A 148 -17.03 23.10 -25.89
C LEU A 148 -17.85 23.20 -27.17
N ARG A 149 -17.67 24.30 -27.92
CA ARG A 149 -18.34 24.52 -29.21
C ARG A 149 -17.41 25.23 -30.20
N LYS A 150 -17.51 24.85 -31.48
CA LYS A 150 -16.79 25.48 -32.60
C LYS A 150 -17.67 25.53 -33.84
N THR A 151 -17.78 26.69 -34.46
CA THR A 151 -18.44 26.87 -35.76
C THR A 151 -17.41 27.05 -36.88
N PHE A 152 -17.78 26.64 -38.09
CA PHE A 152 -17.03 26.85 -39.32
C PHE A 152 -17.95 26.76 -40.54
N ASP A 153 -17.65 27.51 -41.60
CA ASP A 153 -18.39 27.48 -42.85
C ASP A 153 -17.70 26.60 -43.91
N LEU A 154 -18.49 25.91 -44.73
CA LEU A 154 -18.01 25.13 -45.88
C LEU A 154 -18.51 25.75 -47.20
N PRO A 155 -17.63 26.04 -48.17
CA PRO A 155 -18.01 26.69 -49.43
C PRO A 155 -18.78 25.76 -50.38
N SER A 156 -18.63 24.44 -50.22
CA SER A 156 -19.35 23.40 -50.94
C SER A 156 -19.65 22.23 -50.01
N ASN A 157 -20.45 21.27 -50.47
CA ASN A 157 -20.55 19.97 -49.81
C ASN A 157 -19.17 19.27 -49.87
N PRO A 158 -18.75 18.59 -48.79
CA PRO A 158 -17.48 17.88 -48.75
C PRO A 158 -17.54 16.54 -49.51
N LYS A 159 -16.37 16.13 -50.03
CA LYS A 159 -16.13 14.84 -50.69
C LYS A 159 -15.73 13.76 -49.68
N SER A 160 -14.93 14.12 -48.67
CA SER A 160 -14.61 13.30 -47.49
C SER A 160 -14.46 14.20 -46.26
N ALA A 161 -14.66 13.66 -45.05
CA ALA A 161 -14.46 14.43 -43.83
C ALA A 161 -14.00 13.52 -42.67
N ARG A 162 -12.69 13.44 -42.45
CA ARG A 162 -12.06 12.54 -41.46
C ARG A 162 -11.84 13.24 -40.13
N LEU A 163 -12.43 12.67 -39.09
CA LEU A 163 -12.41 13.13 -37.71
C LEU A 163 -11.45 12.29 -36.85
N TYR A 164 -10.79 12.95 -35.89
CA TYR A 164 -10.08 12.37 -34.75
C TYR A 164 -10.36 13.24 -33.51
N THR A 165 -10.82 12.68 -32.40
CA THR A 165 -10.94 13.44 -31.14
C THR A 165 -10.96 12.54 -29.91
N THR A 166 -10.41 13.01 -28.79
CA THR A 166 -10.40 12.31 -27.49
C THR A 166 -10.26 13.31 -26.35
N CYS A 167 -10.61 12.93 -25.13
CA CYS A 167 -10.28 13.70 -23.94
C CYS A 167 -10.08 12.81 -22.70
N ASP A 168 -9.50 13.39 -21.66
CA ASP A 168 -9.35 12.73 -20.36
C ASP A 168 -10.69 12.27 -19.78
N ASN A 169 -10.69 11.04 -19.30
CA ASN A 169 -11.73 10.25 -18.64
C ASN A 169 -13.10 10.09 -19.34
N SER A 170 -13.69 11.09 -20.02
CA SER A 170 -14.91 10.87 -20.84
C SER A 170 -15.34 12.07 -21.69
N MET A 171 -15.84 11.81 -22.91
CA MET A 171 -16.56 12.81 -23.71
C MET A 171 -17.71 12.26 -24.56
N THR A 172 -18.65 13.13 -24.92
CA THR A 172 -19.65 12.93 -25.98
C THR A 172 -19.53 14.02 -27.03
N LEU A 173 -19.55 13.64 -28.31
CA LEU A 173 -19.43 14.53 -29.47
C LEU A 173 -20.76 14.63 -30.25
N TRP A 174 -21.11 15.86 -30.64
CA TRP A 174 -22.15 16.16 -31.62
C TRP A 174 -21.61 17.00 -32.78
N VAL A 175 -22.13 16.78 -33.98
CA VAL A 175 -21.94 17.64 -35.16
C VAL A 175 -23.31 18.03 -35.70
N ASN A 176 -23.53 19.33 -35.89
CA ASN A 176 -24.80 19.93 -36.33
C ASN A 176 -26.03 19.49 -35.49
N GLY A 177 -25.83 19.11 -34.22
CA GLY A 177 -26.87 18.59 -33.32
C GLY A 177 -27.07 17.08 -33.34
N LYS A 178 -26.45 16.34 -34.27
CA LYS A 178 -26.47 14.87 -34.29
C LYS A 178 -25.31 14.32 -33.49
N GLU A 179 -25.58 13.35 -32.60
CA GLU A 179 -24.53 12.65 -31.86
C GLU A 179 -23.67 11.80 -32.81
N ILE A 180 -22.36 11.82 -32.61
CA ILE A 180 -21.36 11.14 -33.43
C ILE A 180 -20.80 9.93 -32.68
N GLY A 181 -20.48 10.10 -31.40
CA GLY A 181 -19.98 9.03 -30.54
C GLY A 181 -19.58 9.53 -29.15
N LYS A 182 -19.10 8.60 -28.34
CA LYS A 182 -18.60 8.84 -26.98
C LYS A 182 -17.21 8.20 -26.81
N SER A 183 -16.32 8.86 -26.09
CA SER A 183 -15.07 8.26 -25.58
C SER A 183 -15.17 8.09 -24.07
N ARG A 184 -14.53 7.03 -23.55
CA ARG A 184 -14.54 6.62 -22.14
C ARG A 184 -13.19 6.79 -21.41
N ASP A 185 -12.16 7.32 -22.08
CA ASP A 185 -10.89 7.85 -21.51
C ASP A 185 -9.95 8.32 -22.65
N TRP A 186 -8.92 9.12 -22.34
CA TRP A 186 -8.04 9.74 -23.33
C TRP A 186 -7.33 8.77 -24.31
N PRO A 187 -6.96 7.51 -23.95
CA PRO A 187 -6.31 6.61 -24.90
C PRO A 187 -7.21 6.15 -26.06
N TYR A 188 -8.52 6.42 -26.00
CA TYR A 188 -9.55 5.87 -26.90
C TYR A 188 -10.18 6.96 -27.78
N PRO A 189 -9.56 7.35 -28.90
CA PRO A 189 -10.06 8.41 -29.76
C PRO A 189 -11.24 7.98 -30.63
N ILE A 190 -12.25 8.84 -30.72
CA ILE A 190 -13.29 8.77 -31.75
C ILE A 190 -12.63 9.10 -33.10
N THR A 191 -12.55 8.11 -33.98
CA THR A 191 -12.11 8.29 -35.38
C THR A 191 -13.19 7.85 -36.35
N GLN A 192 -13.66 8.75 -37.21
CA GLN A 192 -14.80 8.47 -38.09
C GLN A 192 -14.77 9.34 -39.36
N ASP A 193 -15.43 8.87 -40.43
CA ASP A 193 -15.85 9.76 -41.52
C ASP A 193 -17.23 10.36 -41.18
N ILE A 194 -17.30 11.70 -41.16
CA ILE A 194 -18.50 12.47 -40.81
C ILE A 194 -19.07 13.26 -41.99
N VAL A 195 -18.72 12.91 -43.24
CA VAL A 195 -19.13 13.63 -44.45
C VAL A 195 -20.66 13.78 -44.57
N LYS A 196 -21.43 12.79 -44.06
CA LYS A 196 -22.90 12.77 -44.08
C LYS A 196 -23.55 13.65 -42.99
N GLN A 197 -22.76 14.24 -42.11
CA GLN A 197 -23.19 15.11 -41.01
C GLN A 197 -22.82 16.57 -41.25
N LEU A 198 -22.08 16.86 -42.32
CA LEU A 198 -21.69 18.20 -42.78
C LEU A 198 -22.56 18.67 -43.95
N SER A 199 -22.51 19.97 -44.25
CA SER A 199 -23.34 20.63 -45.26
C SER A 199 -22.69 21.93 -45.75
N THR A 200 -22.96 22.36 -46.98
CA THR A 200 -22.60 23.72 -47.44
C THR A 200 -23.12 24.80 -46.48
N GLY A 201 -22.35 25.88 -46.32
CA GLY A 201 -22.61 26.95 -45.36
C GLY A 201 -22.11 26.59 -43.96
N SER A 202 -22.69 27.21 -42.94
CA SER A 202 -22.24 27.05 -41.54
C SER A 202 -22.45 25.63 -41.03
N ASN A 203 -21.54 25.17 -40.17
CA ASN A 203 -21.59 23.91 -39.43
C ASN A 203 -21.11 24.14 -38.00
N SER A 204 -21.52 23.28 -37.05
CA SER A 204 -21.09 23.33 -35.65
C SER A 204 -20.61 21.99 -35.13
N VAL A 205 -19.45 21.97 -34.47
CA VAL A 205 -19.02 20.90 -33.55
C VAL A 205 -19.39 21.32 -32.12
N ALA A 206 -19.87 20.37 -31.33
CA ALA A 206 -20.16 20.54 -29.91
C ALA A 206 -19.67 19.30 -29.13
N VAL A 207 -18.99 19.50 -28.00
CA VAL A 207 -18.46 18.41 -27.16
C VAL A 207 -18.83 18.66 -25.71
N GLN A 208 -19.30 17.63 -25.02
CA GLN A 208 -19.37 17.57 -23.56
C GLN A 208 -18.20 16.69 -23.12
N ALA A 209 -17.24 17.25 -22.38
CA ALA A 209 -16.10 16.53 -21.84
C ALA A 209 -16.16 16.55 -20.31
N LYS A 210 -15.83 15.44 -19.66
CA LYS A 210 -15.83 15.30 -18.20
C LYS A 210 -14.53 14.64 -17.74
N ASN A 211 -13.76 15.39 -16.94
CA ASN A 211 -12.71 14.89 -16.08
C ASN A 211 -13.31 14.10 -14.91
N GLN A 212 -12.59 13.10 -14.41
CA GLN A 212 -12.94 12.39 -13.18
C GLN A 212 -11.93 12.71 -12.08
N GLY A 213 -10.63 12.82 -12.41
CA GLY A 213 -9.67 13.50 -11.56
C GLY A 213 -8.29 13.69 -12.20
N GLY A 214 -7.55 14.69 -11.74
CA GLY A 214 -6.20 15.00 -12.24
C GLY A 214 -6.16 15.75 -13.58
N VAL A 215 -5.11 15.54 -14.37
CA VAL A 215 -4.75 16.38 -15.53
C VAL A 215 -5.67 16.17 -16.74
N ALA A 216 -6.70 16.99 -16.86
CA ALA A 216 -7.64 16.94 -17.98
C ALA A 216 -7.11 17.64 -19.25
N ALA A 217 -7.41 17.05 -20.41
CA ALA A 217 -7.21 17.65 -21.72
C ALA A 217 -8.15 17.04 -22.77
N LEU A 218 -8.53 17.83 -23.78
CA LEU A 218 -9.25 17.41 -24.98
C LEU A 218 -8.42 17.73 -26.22
N VAL A 219 -8.44 16.86 -27.23
CA VAL A 219 -7.86 17.14 -28.55
C VAL A 219 -8.88 16.80 -29.65
N PHE A 220 -8.88 17.59 -30.73
CA PHE A 220 -9.78 17.45 -31.86
C PHE A 220 -9.05 17.79 -33.16
N LYS A 221 -9.28 17.01 -34.21
CA LYS A 221 -8.88 17.32 -35.58
C LYS A 221 -9.92 16.81 -36.57
N LEU A 222 -10.29 17.65 -37.52
CA LEU A 222 -11.19 17.33 -38.61
C LEU A 222 -10.59 17.84 -39.91
N VAL A 223 -10.28 16.92 -40.83
CA VAL A 223 -9.79 17.22 -42.18
C VAL A 223 -10.92 16.98 -43.18
N ILE A 224 -11.27 18.03 -43.92
CA ILE A 224 -12.43 18.07 -44.82
C ILE A 224 -11.92 18.33 -46.23
N GLU A 225 -12.09 17.36 -47.13
CA GLU A 225 -11.70 17.48 -48.53
C GLU A 225 -12.92 17.95 -49.34
N PRO A 226 -12.89 19.12 -49.99
CA PRO A 226 -13.99 19.58 -50.85
C PRO A 226 -14.04 18.80 -52.18
N ALA A 227 -15.05 19.07 -53.00
CA ALA A 227 -15.07 18.57 -54.38
C ALA A 227 -13.97 19.20 -55.25
N GLU A 228 -13.73 20.51 -55.06
CA GLU A 228 -12.68 21.30 -55.71
C GLU A 228 -12.07 22.29 -54.70
N GLY A 229 -10.78 22.59 -54.83
CA GLY A 229 -10.04 23.49 -53.92
C GLY A 229 -9.26 22.78 -52.80
N PRO A 230 -8.61 23.54 -51.90
CA PRO A 230 -7.78 22.99 -50.82
C PRO A 230 -8.63 22.40 -49.68
N ALA A 231 -8.08 21.43 -48.96
CA ALA A 231 -8.73 20.83 -47.80
C ALA A 231 -8.87 21.85 -46.65
N THR A 232 -10.04 21.86 -46.00
CA THR A 232 -10.29 22.64 -44.77
C THR A 232 -9.90 21.79 -43.57
N VAL A 233 -9.06 22.31 -42.67
CA VAL A 233 -8.65 21.62 -41.45
C VAL A 233 -9.09 22.41 -40.22
N ILE A 234 -9.90 21.79 -39.37
CA ILE A 234 -10.30 22.33 -38.07
C ILE A 234 -9.55 21.57 -36.98
N VAL A 235 -8.93 22.29 -36.05
CA VAL A 235 -8.17 21.73 -34.92
C VAL A 235 -8.76 22.23 -33.59
N SER A 236 -8.50 21.50 -32.50
CA SER A 236 -8.60 22.05 -31.14
C SER A 236 -7.50 23.10 -30.93
N ASP A 237 -7.93 24.29 -30.51
CA ASP A 237 -7.09 25.44 -30.18
C ASP A 237 -7.86 26.39 -29.21
N PRO A 238 -7.22 27.42 -28.62
CA PRO A 238 -7.87 28.37 -27.71
C PRO A 238 -9.00 29.24 -28.31
N SER A 239 -9.30 29.14 -29.60
CA SER A 239 -10.40 29.88 -30.27
C SER A 239 -11.71 29.10 -30.32
N TRP A 240 -11.82 28.01 -29.55
CA TRP A 240 -13.09 27.32 -29.26
C TRP A 240 -13.84 28.05 -28.14
N GLN A 241 -15.18 27.95 -28.14
CA GLN A 241 -16.04 28.53 -27.11
C GLN A 241 -16.27 27.49 -26.00
N MET A 242 -16.31 27.90 -24.73
CA MET A 242 -16.48 26.99 -23.58
C MET A 242 -17.45 27.53 -22.51
N THR A 243 -18.22 26.64 -21.91
CA THR A 243 -18.85 26.87 -20.58
C THR A 243 -18.61 25.66 -19.67
N SER A 244 -18.39 25.92 -18.38
CA SER A 244 -18.36 24.91 -17.31
C SER A 244 -19.74 24.76 -16.65
N GLY A 245 -20.53 25.84 -16.60
CA GLY A 245 -21.93 25.80 -16.14
C GLY A 245 -22.84 25.10 -17.15
N SER A 246 -23.82 24.34 -16.63
CA SER A 246 -24.82 23.59 -17.39
C SER A 246 -25.52 24.43 -18.48
N PRO A 247 -25.27 24.17 -19.78
CA PRO A 247 -25.82 24.97 -20.86
C PRO A 247 -27.31 24.67 -21.09
N PRO A 248 -28.06 25.60 -21.72
CA PRO A 248 -29.49 25.42 -21.99
C PRO A 248 -29.75 24.24 -22.93
N LYS A 249 -30.96 23.66 -22.84
CA LYS A 249 -31.39 22.57 -23.73
C LYS A 249 -31.26 23.00 -25.20
N GLY A 250 -30.57 22.18 -26.01
CA GLY A 250 -30.31 22.46 -27.43
C GLY A 250 -28.98 23.17 -27.73
N TRP A 251 -28.10 23.39 -26.74
CA TRP A 251 -26.76 23.98 -26.93
C TRP A 251 -25.88 23.28 -27.97
N ASN A 252 -26.09 21.99 -28.19
CA ASN A 252 -25.40 21.15 -29.16
C ASN A 252 -25.97 21.27 -30.59
N ALA A 253 -27.14 21.90 -30.77
CA ALA A 253 -27.80 22.05 -32.06
C ALA A 253 -27.05 22.99 -33.02
N LYS A 254 -27.29 22.83 -34.32
CA LYS A 254 -26.61 23.59 -35.38
C LYS A 254 -26.65 25.11 -35.19
N GLY A 255 -27.84 25.66 -34.93
CA GLY A 255 -28.08 27.12 -34.83
C GLY A 255 -27.89 27.76 -33.46
N PHE A 256 -27.32 27.07 -32.47
CA PHE A 256 -27.11 27.65 -31.14
C PHE A 256 -25.96 28.68 -31.14
N ASP A 257 -26.22 29.87 -30.58
CA ASP A 257 -25.20 30.90 -30.37
C ASP A 257 -24.54 30.75 -28.99
N ALA A 258 -23.23 30.59 -28.99
CA ALA A 258 -22.38 30.53 -27.79
C ALA A 258 -21.56 31.81 -27.58
N SER A 259 -21.89 32.92 -28.23
CA SER A 259 -21.23 34.22 -28.03
C SER A 259 -21.25 34.69 -26.56
N GLY A 260 -22.29 34.33 -25.82
CA GLY A 260 -22.43 34.58 -24.38
C GLY A 260 -21.74 33.56 -23.47
N TRP A 261 -20.99 32.59 -23.99
CA TRP A 261 -20.19 31.67 -23.17
C TRP A 261 -18.89 32.34 -22.71
N SER A 262 -18.70 32.47 -21.40
CA SER A 262 -17.60 33.22 -20.78
C SER A 262 -16.34 32.39 -20.51
N GLY A 263 -16.42 31.07 -20.58
CA GLY A 263 -15.30 30.16 -20.35
C GLY A 263 -14.24 30.26 -21.44
N LYS A 264 -12.98 30.11 -21.04
CA LYS A 264 -11.81 30.24 -21.92
C LYS A 264 -11.06 28.91 -21.94
N LEU A 265 -10.42 28.62 -23.06
CA LEU A 265 -9.64 27.40 -23.24
C LEU A 265 -8.15 27.74 -23.33
N ALA A 266 -7.31 26.94 -22.68
CA ALA A 266 -5.86 27.05 -22.75
C ALA A 266 -5.28 25.94 -23.63
N ALA A 267 -4.29 26.25 -24.47
CA ALA A 267 -3.48 25.25 -25.15
C ALA A 267 -2.44 24.72 -24.15
N LEU A 268 -2.61 23.47 -23.73
CA LEU A 268 -1.76 22.82 -22.73
C LEU A 268 -0.46 22.32 -23.38
N LYS A 269 -0.57 21.51 -24.44
CA LYS A 269 0.56 20.97 -25.23
C LYS A 269 0.10 20.64 -26.65
N LYS A 270 1.01 20.55 -27.62
CA LYS A 270 0.70 19.98 -28.95
C LYS A 270 0.48 18.47 -28.88
N LEU A 271 -0.43 17.96 -29.72
CA LEU A 271 -0.58 16.52 -29.95
C LEU A 271 0.77 15.90 -30.36
N GLY A 272 1.21 14.85 -29.66
CA GLY A 272 2.58 14.33 -29.72
C GLY A 272 3.34 14.43 -28.40
N ALA A 273 3.02 15.42 -27.55
CA ALA A 273 3.72 15.64 -26.30
C ALA A 273 3.22 14.73 -25.17
N GLN A 274 4.14 14.27 -24.31
CA GLN A 274 3.84 13.53 -23.08
C GLN A 274 3.08 14.42 -22.07
N PRO A 275 2.17 13.89 -21.23
CA PRO A 275 1.90 12.46 -21.00
C PRO A 275 1.01 11.80 -22.05
N TRP A 276 0.08 12.53 -22.68
CA TRP A 276 -0.93 11.93 -23.55
C TRP A 276 -0.40 11.42 -24.90
N GLY A 277 0.75 11.94 -25.37
CA GLY A 277 1.39 11.49 -26.61
C GLY A 277 0.47 11.66 -27.82
N ILE A 278 0.20 10.55 -28.54
CA ILE A 278 -0.83 10.47 -29.59
C ILE A 278 -1.62 9.18 -29.37
N PRO A 279 -2.82 9.27 -28.78
CA PRO A 279 -3.71 8.13 -28.62
C PRO A 279 -4.07 7.47 -29.94
N ASP A 280 -3.91 6.16 -29.99
CA ASP A 280 -4.20 5.32 -31.15
C ASP A 280 -5.12 4.13 -30.83
N GLY A 281 -5.65 4.06 -29.61
CA GLY A 281 -6.45 2.95 -29.09
C GLY A 281 -5.64 1.69 -28.75
N ALA A 282 -4.33 1.63 -29.00
CA ALA A 282 -3.58 0.37 -28.95
C ALA A 282 -3.39 -0.22 -27.52
N THR A 283 -3.73 0.52 -26.46
CA THR A 283 -3.60 0.08 -25.06
C THR A 283 -4.88 -0.49 -24.44
N ARG A 284 -6.00 -0.54 -25.18
CA ARG A 284 -7.17 -1.38 -24.89
C ARG A 284 -7.86 -1.67 -26.21
N GLN A 285 -8.00 -2.95 -26.56
CA GLN A 285 -8.91 -3.32 -27.65
C GLN A 285 -10.30 -2.73 -27.33
N GLU A 286 -10.89 -1.98 -28.28
CA GLU A 286 -12.35 -1.89 -28.43
C GLU A 286 -12.87 -3.31 -28.25
N PRO A 287 -13.72 -3.56 -27.24
CA PRO A 287 -13.65 -4.74 -26.40
C PRO A 287 -13.51 -5.98 -27.28
N ALA A 288 -12.28 -6.51 -27.31
CA ALA A 288 -12.06 -7.78 -27.96
C ALA A 288 -13.05 -8.76 -27.34
N ASN A 289 -13.65 -9.59 -28.19
CA ASN A 289 -14.30 -10.81 -27.73
C ASN A 289 -13.36 -11.43 -26.71
N VAL A 290 -13.91 -11.91 -25.59
CA VAL A 290 -13.12 -12.66 -24.62
C VAL A 290 -12.36 -13.75 -25.37
N ILE A 291 -11.12 -14.00 -24.98
CA ILE A 291 -10.22 -14.87 -25.74
C ILE A 291 -10.93 -16.18 -26.13
N ALA A 292 -10.95 -16.47 -27.43
CA ALA A 292 -11.73 -17.55 -27.99
C ALA A 292 -11.30 -18.87 -27.33
N ALA A 293 -12.23 -19.81 -27.12
CA ALA A 293 -11.93 -21.00 -26.32
C ALA A 293 -10.81 -21.86 -26.96
N GLU A 294 -10.69 -21.80 -28.28
CA GLU A 294 -9.62 -22.38 -29.09
C GLU A 294 -8.25 -21.67 -28.97
N ASP A 295 -8.20 -20.41 -28.52
CA ASP A 295 -6.98 -19.65 -28.23
C ASP A 295 -6.51 -19.83 -26.76
N ILE A 296 -7.30 -20.51 -25.91
CA ILE A 296 -6.92 -20.83 -24.52
C ILE A 296 -6.18 -22.15 -24.48
N SER A 297 -4.98 -22.15 -23.92
CA SER A 297 -4.16 -23.36 -23.75
C SER A 297 -4.50 -24.09 -22.45
N ALA A 298 -4.67 -25.41 -22.55
CA ALA A 298 -4.90 -26.35 -21.45
C ALA A 298 -4.10 -27.66 -21.70
N PRO A 299 -3.95 -28.57 -20.72
CA PRO A 299 -3.11 -29.76 -20.88
C PRO A 299 -3.75 -30.78 -21.82
N ALA A 300 -2.96 -31.74 -22.31
CA ALA A 300 -3.46 -32.81 -23.17
C ALA A 300 -4.64 -33.57 -22.51
N GLY A 301 -5.69 -33.81 -23.29
CA GLY A 301 -6.93 -34.44 -22.81
C GLY A 301 -7.93 -33.48 -22.16
N PHE A 302 -7.61 -32.20 -21.99
CA PHE A 302 -8.56 -31.17 -21.55
C PHE A 302 -9.12 -30.38 -22.73
N VAL A 303 -10.37 -29.93 -22.59
CA VAL A 303 -11.07 -29.05 -23.52
C VAL A 303 -11.59 -27.85 -22.74
N VAL A 304 -11.33 -26.65 -23.24
CA VAL A 304 -11.91 -25.39 -22.75
C VAL A 304 -13.08 -25.01 -23.66
N GLU A 305 -14.19 -24.57 -23.06
CA GLU A 305 -15.40 -24.13 -23.75
C GLU A 305 -15.82 -22.78 -23.19
N GLN A 306 -16.12 -21.79 -24.04
CA GLN A 306 -16.84 -20.61 -23.59
C GLN A 306 -18.32 -20.96 -23.50
N VAL A 307 -18.87 -21.05 -22.29
CA VAL A 307 -20.28 -21.42 -22.08
C VAL A 307 -21.20 -20.20 -22.13
N TYR A 308 -20.71 -19.01 -21.77
CA TYR A 308 -21.52 -17.79 -21.79
C TYR A 308 -20.71 -16.51 -22.04
N GLN A 309 -21.30 -15.56 -22.78
CA GLN A 309 -20.77 -14.22 -23.00
C GLN A 309 -21.60 -13.21 -22.20
N VAL A 310 -21.08 -12.73 -21.06
CA VAL A 310 -21.81 -11.83 -20.14
C VAL A 310 -22.16 -10.50 -20.85
N PRO A 311 -23.45 -10.14 -21.02
CA PRO A 311 -23.88 -8.86 -21.57
C PRO A 311 -23.55 -7.71 -20.61
N ARG A 312 -22.33 -7.16 -20.71
CA ARG A 312 -21.71 -6.23 -19.75
C ARG A 312 -22.58 -5.04 -19.30
N ASP A 313 -23.37 -4.45 -20.20
CA ASP A 313 -24.22 -3.30 -19.84
C ASP A 313 -25.47 -3.71 -19.01
N GLN A 314 -25.82 -5.01 -18.98
CA GLN A 314 -26.93 -5.60 -18.22
C GLN A 314 -26.45 -6.37 -16.98
N GLU A 315 -25.35 -7.10 -17.08
CA GLU A 315 -24.87 -8.08 -16.07
C GLU A 315 -23.48 -7.76 -15.51
N GLY A 316 -22.83 -6.70 -16.01
CA GLY A 316 -21.62 -6.14 -15.41
C GLY A 316 -20.34 -6.89 -15.76
N SER A 317 -19.54 -7.18 -14.73
CA SER A 317 -18.27 -7.89 -14.85
C SER A 317 -18.13 -8.85 -13.67
N TRP A 318 -18.23 -10.15 -13.90
CA TRP A 318 -18.34 -11.15 -12.84
C TRP A 318 -17.01 -11.40 -12.13
N VAL A 319 -17.04 -11.41 -10.80
CA VAL A 319 -15.86 -11.50 -9.92
C VAL A 319 -16.00 -12.48 -8.75
N ALA A 320 -17.15 -13.12 -8.60
CA ALA A 320 -17.39 -14.17 -7.63
C ALA A 320 -18.36 -15.22 -8.20
N LEU A 321 -18.15 -16.50 -7.87
CA LEU A 321 -18.93 -17.67 -8.25
C LEU A 321 -19.24 -18.55 -7.02
N THR A 322 -20.37 -19.27 -7.04
CA THR A 322 -20.62 -20.40 -6.11
C THR A 322 -21.62 -21.38 -6.71
N THR A 323 -21.81 -22.56 -6.10
CA THR A 323 -22.79 -23.57 -6.53
C THR A 323 -24.02 -23.62 -5.60
N LEU A 324 -25.19 -23.97 -6.16
CA LEU A 324 -26.41 -24.28 -5.42
C LEU A 324 -26.69 -25.79 -5.44
N PRO A 325 -27.46 -26.34 -4.47
CA PRO A 325 -27.74 -27.79 -4.40
C PRO A 325 -28.59 -28.36 -5.55
N ASP A 326 -29.10 -27.52 -6.47
CA ASP A 326 -29.82 -27.95 -7.68
C ASP A 326 -28.97 -27.86 -8.97
N GLY A 327 -27.64 -27.77 -8.83
CA GLY A 327 -26.69 -27.71 -9.93
C GLY A 327 -26.64 -26.37 -10.68
N ARG A 328 -27.35 -25.34 -10.20
CA ARG A 328 -27.14 -23.95 -10.67
C ARG A 328 -25.84 -23.38 -10.10
N LEU A 329 -25.23 -22.48 -10.87
CA LEU A 329 -24.22 -21.58 -10.36
C LEU A 329 -24.88 -20.27 -9.91
N VAL A 330 -24.24 -19.55 -9.00
CA VAL A 330 -24.48 -18.12 -8.77
C VAL A 330 -23.24 -17.36 -9.24
N ALA A 331 -23.43 -16.27 -9.97
CA ALA A 331 -22.38 -15.32 -10.30
C ALA A 331 -22.72 -13.93 -9.73
N CYS A 332 -21.72 -13.12 -9.36
CA CYS A 332 -21.95 -11.73 -8.94
C CYS A 332 -20.99 -10.76 -9.65
N ASP A 333 -21.54 -9.61 -10.05
CA ASP A 333 -20.80 -8.53 -10.68
C ASP A 333 -20.07 -7.64 -9.67
N GLN A 334 -18.97 -7.01 -10.09
CA GLN A 334 -18.14 -6.18 -9.21
C GLN A 334 -18.77 -4.80 -8.86
N GLY A 335 -19.74 -4.32 -9.65
CA GLY A 335 -20.20 -2.94 -9.65
C GLY A 335 -21.57 -2.70 -9.02
N ASP A 336 -22.61 -2.83 -9.84
CA ASP A 336 -23.96 -2.31 -9.56
C ASP A 336 -25.11 -3.07 -10.26
N LYS A 337 -24.84 -4.21 -10.92
CA LYS A 337 -25.83 -4.97 -11.70
C LYS A 337 -26.48 -6.09 -10.90
N GLY A 338 -25.75 -6.71 -9.97
CA GLY A 338 -26.29 -7.61 -8.96
C GLY A 338 -25.60 -8.97 -8.89
N ALA A 339 -26.36 -9.97 -8.48
CA ALA A 339 -26.03 -11.39 -8.62
C ALA A 339 -27.04 -12.09 -9.51
N PHE A 340 -26.63 -13.22 -10.09
CA PHE A 340 -27.33 -13.92 -11.15
C PHE A 340 -27.31 -15.43 -10.89
N LEU A 341 -28.47 -16.07 -11.01
CA LEU A 341 -28.62 -17.51 -11.09
C LEU A 341 -28.27 -17.93 -12.52
N VAL A 342 -27.39 -18.91 -12.67
CA VAL A 342 -26.89 -19.37 -13.97
C VAL A 342 -27.12 -20.87 -14.10
N ARG A 343 -27.93 -21.27 -15.08
CA ARG A 343 -28.25 -22.69 -15.36
C ARG A 343 -27.68 -23.11 -16.70
N VAL A 344 -26.61 -23.91 -16.66
CA VAL A 344 -26.00 -24.51 -17.85
C VAL A 344 -26.73 -25.81 -18.20
N ARG A 345 -27.03 -26.03 -19.49
CA ARG A 345 -27.69 -27.24 -20.02
C ARG A 345 -26.99 -27.71 -21.29
N GLU A 346 -26.77 -29.02 -21.41
CA GLU A 346 -26.28 -29.63 -22.66
C GLU A 346 -27.34 -29.64 -23.76
N SER A 347 -26.92 -29.43 -25.01
CA SER A 347 -27.75 -29.58 -26.21
C SER A 347 -26.94 -30.17 -27.37
N SER A 348 -27.60 -30.55 -28.48
CA SER A 348 -26.91 -31.04 -29.68
C SER A 348 -25.98 -30.01 -30.33
N ASP A 349 -26.22 -28.72 -30.09
CA ASP A 349 -25.56 -27.61 -30.76
C ASP A 349 -24.53 -26.91 -29.84
N GLY A 350 -24.25 -27.51 -28.66
CA GLY A 350 -23.35 -26.99 -27.62
C GLY A 350 -24.07 -26.70 -26.30
N PRO A 351 -23.36 -26.17 -25.29
CA PRO A 351 -23.98 -25.75 -24.04
C PRO A 351 -24.91 -24.56 -24.27
N THR A 352 -26.08 -24.61 -23.64
CA THR A 352 -27.03 -23.49 -23.53
C THR A 352 -27.07 -23.01 -22.09
N VAL A 353 -27.24 -21.70 -21.89
CA VAL A 353 -27.16 -21.08 -20.56
C VAL A 353 -28.33 -20.13 -20.35
N ASP A 354 -29.15 -20.43 -19.36
CA ASP A 354 -30.15 -19.49 -18.83
C ASP A 354 -29.49 -18.64 -17.74
N VAL A 355 -29.76 -17.33 -17.74
CA VAL A 355 -29.29 -16.39 -16.71
C VAL A 355 -30.47 -15.59 -16.18
N GLU A 356 -30.67 -15.63 -14.87
CA GLU A 356 -31.82 -15.04 -14.16
C GLU A 356 -31.29 -14.12 -13.03
N PRO A 357 -31.68 -12.84 -12.97
CA PRO A 357 -31.17 -11.92 -11.95
C PRO A 357 -31.77 -12.24 -10.57
N ILE A 358 -30.90 -12.35 -9.56
CA ILE A 358 -31.32 -12.40 -8.15
C ILE A 358 -31.89 -11.03 -7.79
N ALA A 359 -33.22 -10.95 -7.67
CA ALA A 359 -33.97 -9.70 -7.66
C ALA A 359 -33.94 -8.95 -6.31
N VAL A 360 -32.88 -9.14 -5.53
CA VAL A 360 -32.74 -8.68 -4.14
C VAL A 360 -31.98 -7.37 -4.06
N ASP A 361 -32.55 -6.41 -3.33
CA ASP A 361 -31.91 -5.14 -3.00
C ASP A 361 -31.24 -5.20 -1.61
N GLU A 362 -30.25 -4.35 -1.38
CA GLU A 362 -29.64 -4.18 -0.05
C GLU A 362 -30.68 -3.71 0.98
N PRO A 363 -30.82 -4.35 2.16
CA PRO A 363 -31.80 -3.99 3.17
C PRO A 363 -31.83 -2.49 3.52
N GLY A 364 -33.00 -1.88 3.31
CA GLY A 364 -33.23 -0.45 3.55
C GLY A 364 -32.65 0.51 2.49
N ARG A 365 -32.14 -0.01 1.36
CA ARG A 365 -31.53 0.77 0.28
C ARG A 365 -32.14 0.37 -1.07
N SER A 366 -32.47 1.34 -1.92
CA SER A 366 -33.01 1.08 -3.27
C SER A 366 -31.91 0.80 -4.29
N ARG A 367 -31.08 -0.22 -4.05
CA ARG A 367 -30.04 -0.69 -4.98
C ARG A 367 -29.87 -2.21 -4.88
N ARG A 368 -29.59 -2.85 -6.03
CA ARG A 368 -29.31 -4.29 -6.11
C ARG A 368 -28.11 -4.67 -5.27
N LEU A 369 -28.19 -5.82 -4.61
CA LEU A 369 -27.06 -6.40 -3.87
C LEU A 369 -26.02 -6.93 -4.87
N SER A 370 -24.88 -6.25 -4.94
CA SER A 370 -23.81 -6.41 -5.93
C SER A 370 -22.42 -6.30 -5.26
N GLY A 371 -21.35 -6.69 -5.93
CA GLY A 371 -19.98 -6.54 -5.46
C GLY A 371 -19.60 -7.55 -4.36
N ALA A 372 -20.00 -8.81 -4.52
CA ALA A 372 -19.43 -9.89 -3.72
C ALA A 372 -17.95 -10.12 -4.08
N GLN A 373 -17.13 -10.46 -3.09
CA GLN A 373 -15.83 -11.09 -3.28
C GLN A 373 -15.71 -12.43 -2.53
N GLY A 374 -16.83 -12.90 -1.95
CA GLY A 374 -17.02 -14.27 -1.49
C GLY A 374 -18.50 -14.64 -1.59
N LEU A 375 -18.79 -15.81 -2.17
CA LEU A 375 -20.14 -16.38 -2.29
C LEU A 375 -20.13 -17.83 -1.81
N LEU A 376 -21.09 -18.21 -0.97
CA LEU A 376 -21.16 -19.57 -0.43
C LEU A 376 -22.60 -20.03 -0.19
N TRP A 377 -22.99 -21.16 -0.76
CA TRP A 377 -24.19 -21.87 -0.28
C TRP A 377 -23.89 -22.74 0.96
N ALA A 378 -24.47 -22.34 2.09
CA ALA A 378 -24.37 -23.05 3.37
C ALA A 378 -25.53 -22.72 4.30
N PHE A 379 -25.95 -23.68 5.14
CA PHE A 379 -27.00 -23.50 6.16
C PHE A 379 -28.31 -22.93 5.59
N ASP A 380 -28.76 -23.53 4.49
CA ASP A 380 -29.97 -23.18 3.73
C ASP A 380 -30.06 -21.69 3.39
N SER A 381 -28.94 -21.12 2.94
CA SER A 381 -28.81 -19.72 2.51
C SER A 381 -27.62 -19.52 1.57
N LEU A 382 -27.70 -18.50 0.72
CA LEU A 382 -26.55 -17.93 0.04
C LEU A 382 -25.93 -16.86 0.94
N TRP A 383 -24.70 -17.10 1.39
CA TRP A 383 -23.89 -16.12 2.10
C TRP A 383 -23.10 -15.28 1.10
N PHE A 384 -23.09 -13.97 1.31
CA PHE A 384 -22.58 -12.98 0.38
C PHE A 384 -21.66 -12.01 1.13
N HIS A 385 -20.35 -12.12 0.92
CA HIS A 385 -19.37 -11.22 1.54
C HIS A 385 -19.13 -10.04 0.59
N LYS A 386 -19.68 -8.87 0.95
CA LYS A 386 -19.65 -7.70 0.09
C LYS A 386 -18.34 -6.92 0.26
N ASN A 387 -17.64 -6.67 -0.84
CA ASN A 387 -16.52 -5.74 -0.88
C ASN A 387 -17.00 -4.33 -0.50
N GLY A 388 -16.32 -3.71 0.48
CA GLY A 388 -16.68 -2.40 1.03
C GLY A 388 -17.98 -2.39 1.83
N GLY A 389 -18.49 -3.56 2.23
CA GLY A 389 -19.79 -3.70 2.89
C GLY A 389 -19.84 -4.84 3.91
N HIS A 390 -21.02 -5.03 4.47
CA HIS A 390 -21.27 -6.05 5.48
C HIS A 390 -21.39 -7.46 4.87
N LEU A 391 -21.45 -8.48 5.73
CA LEU A 391 -21.88 -9.82 5.35
C LEU A 391 -23.41 -9.82 5.14
N TYR A 392 -23.90 -10.56 4.16
CA TYR A 392 -25.33 -10.76 3.97
C TYR A 392 -25.66 -12.25 3.93
N ARG A 393 -26.85 -12.60 4.43
CA ARG A 393 -27.47 -13.93 4.30
C ARG A 393 -28.72 -13.79 3.45
N ILE A 394 -28.74 -14.44 2.29
CA ILE A 394 -29.83 -14.37 1.31
C ILE A 394 -30.57 -15.71 1.28
N LYS A 395 -31.90 -15.67 1.26
CA LYS A 395 -32.78 -16.83 1.29
C LYS A 395 -33.75 -16.83 0.11
N ASP A 396 -34.36 -18.00 -0.08
CA ASP A 396 -35.64 -18.24 -0.73
C ASP A 396 -36.67 -18.33 0.42
N THR A 397 -37.74 -17.53 0.42
CA THR A 397 -38.74 -17.52 1.52
C THR A 397 -40.12 -18.07 1.16
N ASP A 398 -40.40 -18.39 -0.11
CA ASP A 398 -41.65 -19.03 -0.54
C ASP A 398 -41.48 -20.45 -1.12
N GLY A 399 -40.26 -20.83 -1.48
CA GLY A 399 -39.88 -22.16 -1.97
C GLY A 399 -39.97 -22.34 -3.48
N ASP A 400 -40.06 -21.26 -4.27
CA ASP A 400 -40.08 -21.37 -5.74
C ASP A 400 -38.71 -21.70 -6.38
N GLY A 401 -37.63 -21.62 -5.60
CA GLY A 401 -36.25 -21.84 -6.04
C GLY A 401 -35.47 -20.57 -6.37
N SER A 402 -36.05 -19.39 -6.18
CA SER A 402 -35.44 -18.07 -6.37
C SER A 402 -35.00 -17.45 -5.04
N LEU A 403 -33.95 -16.63 -5.07
CA LEU A 403 -33.52 -15.89 -3.88
C LEU A 403 -34.20 -14.52 -3.84
N ASP A 404 -34.92 -14.24 -2.76
CA ASP A 404 -35.93 -13.16 -2.64
C ASP A 404 -35.67 -12.19 -1.46
N ALA A 405 -35.04 -12.65 -0.38
CA ALA A 405 -34.85 -11.89 0.85
C ALA A 405 -33.38 -11.89 1.33
N ALA A 406 -32.80 -10.70 1.50
CA ALA A 406 -31.50 -10.52 2.16
C ALA A 406 -31.63 -10.03 3.61
N GLU A 407 -30.78 -10.56 4.46
CA GLU A 407 -30.52 -10.16 5.85
C GLU A 407 -29.11 -9.56 5.91
N GLU A 408 -28.99 -8.29 6.33
CA GLU A 408 -27.70 -7.63 6.55
C GLU A 408 -27.16 -8.01 7.93
N ILE A 409 -25.98 -8.61 7.97
CA ILE A 409 -25.29 -9.07 9.19
C ILE A 409 -24.15 -8.08 9.48
N PRO A 410 -24.25 -7.24 10.52
CA PRO A 410 -23.24 -6.24 10.83
C PRO A 410 -21.86 -6.87 11.07
N SER A 411 -20.94 -6.61 10.14
CA SER A 411 -19.51 -6.96 10.20
C SER A 411 -18.65 -5.72 9.99
N ALA A 412 -17.35 -5.81 10.29
CA ALA A 412 -16.41 -4.75 9.96
C ALA A 412 -16.24 -4.63 8.42
N THR A 413 -16.14 -3.40 7.90
CA THR A 413 -16.26 -3.13 6.45
C THR A 413 -14.92 -2.70 5.84
N GLY A 414 -14.37 -3.55 4.97
CA GLY A 414 -13.14 -3.31 4.22
C GLY A 414 -13.40 -3.26 2.72
N GLY A 415 -12.85 -2.25 2.04
CA GLY A 415 -13.12 -2.00 0.63
C GLY A 415 -11.85 -1.91 -0.23
N GLY A 416 -12.00 -2.26 -1.51
CA GLY A 416 -10.96 -2.12 -2.54
C GLY A 416 -10.53 -3.47 -3.11
N GLU A 417 -9.27 -3.59 -3.51
CA GLU A 417 -8.76 -4.84 -4.10
C GLU A 417 -8.31 -5.86 -3.02
N HIS A 418 -8.15 -5.42 -1.76
CA HIS A 418 -7.72 -6.20 -0.60
C HIS A 418 -8.77 -6.18 0.55
N GLY A 419 -10.06 -6.27 0.18
CA GLY A 419 -11.20 -6.04 1.05
C GLY A 419 -11.72 -7.29 1.76
N ASN A 420 -13.03 -7.34 1.96
CA ASN A 420 -13.75 -8.49 2.49
C ASN A 420 -13.88 -9.56 1.39
N HIS A 421 -13.25 -10.73 1.57
CA HIS A 421 -12.97 -11.73 0.51
C HIS A 421 -13.76 -13.04 0.70
N ALA A 422 -13.18 -14.20 0.38
CA ALA A 422 -13.89 -15.47 0.23
C ALA A 422 -14.62 -16.01 1.48
N LEU A 423 -15.53 -16.96 1.22
CA LEU A 423 -16.33 -17.71 2.18
C LEU A 423 -16.30 -19.20 1.81
N ILE A 424 -15.91 -20.09 2.72
CA ILE A 424 -16.04 -21.55 2.54
C ILE A 424 -16.66 -22.22 3.76
N LYS A 425 -17.24 -23.42 3.59
CA LYS A 425 -17.64 -24.27 4.73
C LYS A 425 -16.39 -24.80 5.45
N THR A 426 -16.46 -24.92 6.77
CA THR A 426 -15.43 -25.55 7.61
C THR A 426 -15.32 -27.06 7.32
N GLU A 427 -14.21 -27.71 7.72
CA GLU A 427 -13.99 -29.13 7.44
C GLU A 427 -14.90 -30.08 8.24
N ASP A 428 -15.50 -29.57 9.31
CA ASP A 428 -16.56 -30.24 10.10
C ASP A 428 -17.98 -30.03 9.51
N GLY A 429 -18.17 -29.06 8.61
CA GLY A 429 -19.47 -28.66 8.09
C GLY A 429 -20.35 -27.85 9.05
N GLU A 430 -19.87 -27.51 10.25
CA GLU A 430 -20.63 -26.82 11.31
C GLU A 430 -20.48 -25.29 11.30
N GLY A 431 -19.64 -24.73 10.42
CA GLY A 431 -19.38 -23.30 10.33
C GLY A 431 -18.93 -22.80 8.95
N ILE A 432 -18.53 -21.53 8.92
CA ILE A 432 -18.02 -20.84 7.72
C ILE A 432 -16.63 -20.28 8.05
N TYR A 433 -15.63 -20.55 7.20
CA TYR A 433 -14.39 -19.78 7.20
C TYR A 433 -14.55 -18.53 6.31
N MET A 434 -14.05 -17.39 6.77
CA MET A 434 -14.10 -16.11 6.06
C MET A 434 -12.69 -15.52 5.95
N ALA A 435 -12.32 -15.02 4.77
CA ALA A 435 -11.05 -14.33 4.52
C ALA A 435 -11.24 -12.81 4.38
N GLY A 436 -10.22 -12.03 4.75
CA GLY A 436 -10.19 -10.58 4.58
C GLY A 436 -8.77 -10.02 4.53
N GLY A 437 -8.44 -9.32 3.44
CA GLY A 437 -7.08 -8.86 3.16
C GLY A 437 -6.58 -7.76 4.09
N ASN A 438 -5.36 -7.24 3.86
CA ASN A 438 -4.77 -6.21 4.74
C ASN A 438 -5.51 -4.86 4.77
N HIS A 439 -6.51 -4.64 3.90
CA HIS A 439 -7.42 -3.50 3.99
C HIS A 439 -8.75 -3.83 4.67
N ALA A 440 -9.07 -5.11 4.90
CA ALA A 440 -10.19 -5.57 5.70
C ALA A 440 -9.95 -5.34 7.21
N PRO A 441 -10.75 -4.50 7.88
CA PRO A 441 -10.71 -4.43 9.34
C PRO A 441 -11.21 -5.76 9.92
N LEU A 442 -10.50 -6.27 10.92
CA LEU A 442 -10.92 -7.46 11.67
C LEU A 442 -12.18 -7.17 12.49
N GLY A 443 -13.12 -8.11 12.50
CA GLY A 443 -14.39 -7.99 13.24
C GLY A 443 -14.29 -8.28 14.74
N ASP A 444 -15.42 -8.13 15.45
CA ASP A 444 -15.53 -8.52 16.85
C ASP A 444 -15.38 -10.05 17.03
N LEU A 445 -14.48 -10.46 17.93
CA LEU A 445 -14.13 -11.86 18.16
C LEU A 445 -14.67 -12.40 19.49
N SER A 446 -15.19 -13.64 19.48
CA SER A 446 -15.47 -14.40 20.72
C SER A 446 -14.25 -15.21 21.20
N GLY A 447 -13.34 -15.56 20.29
CA GLY A 447 -12.12 -16.31 20.54
C GLY A 447 -11.02 -16.03 19.52
N SER A 448 -9.79 -16.42 19.84
CA SER A 448 -8.64 -16.33 18.95
C SER A 448 -7.66 -17.45 19.21
N ARG A 449 -7.16 -18.06 18.12
CA ARG A 449 -6.04 -19.00 18.13
C ARG A 449 -4.70 -18.30 18.00
N VAL A 450 -4.68 -17.07 17.47
CA VAL A 450 -3.51 -16.17 17.54
C VAL A 450 -3.51 -15.51 18.91
N GLN A 451 -2.54 -15.85 19.77
CA GLN A 451 -2.53 -15.39 21.17
C GLN A 451 -1.94 -13.98 21.34
N SER A 452 -1.02 -13.58 20.46
CA SER A 452 -0.35 -12.28 20.50
C SER A 452 0.13 -11.89 19.09
N TRP A 453 -0.01 -10.62 18.73
CA TRP A 453 0.57 -10.01 17.53
C TRP A 453 0.94 -8.55 17.78
N ASP A 454 1.93 -8.07 17.06
CA ASP A 454 2.35 -6.66 16.95
C ASP A 454 3.23 -6.56 15.68
N GLU A 455 3.88 -5.43 15.46
CA GLU A 455 4.80 -5.21 14.35
C GLU A 455 6.08 -6.05 14.44
N ASP A 456 6.57 -6.31 15.66
CA ASP A 456 7.80 -7.03 16.00
C ASP A 456 9.03 -6.67 15.15
N LEU A 457 9.23 -5.37 14.95
CA LEU A 457 10.37 -4.79 14.22
C LEU A 457 11.40 -4.23 15.20
N LEU A 458 12.60 -4.81 15.20
CA LEU A 458 13.70 -4.36 16.06
C LEU A 458 14.24 -2.98 15.65
N LEU A 459 14.20 -2.68 14.35
CA LEU A 459 14.62 -1.40 13.77
C LEU A 459 13.44 -0.71 13.07
N PRO A 460 13.40 0.64 13.02
CA PRO A 460 12.34 1.39 12.34
C PRO A 460 12.12 0.99 10.88
N ARG A 461 10.86 0.64 10.56
CA ARG A 461 10.39 0.49 9.18
C ARG A 461 10.57 1.80 8.42
N MET A 462 10.62 1.68 7.11
CA MET A 462 10.27 2.76 6.19
C MET A 462 8.93 2.42 5.53
N TRP A 463 8.02 3.39 5.46
CA TRP A 463 6.71 3.21 4.82
C TRP A 463 6.84 3.07 3.31
N ASP A 464 5.83 2.48 2.64
CA ASP A 464 5.79 2.49 1.18
C ASP A 464 5.92 3.92 0.62
N ALA A 465 6.83 4.07 -0.32
CA ALA A 465 7.25 5.37 -0.81
C ALA A 465 6.23 6.05 -1.76
N ASN A 466 5.22 5.30 -2.25
CA ASN A 466 4.08 5.83 -3.00
C ASN A 466 2.76 5.79 -2.17
N GLY A 467 2.82 5.37 -0.90
CA GLY A 467 1.68 5.35 0.02
C GLY A 467 0.86 4.05 0.08
N HIS A 468 1.22 2.98 -0.65
CA HIS A 468 0.50 1.70 -0.59
C HIS A 468 0.46 1.14 0.83
N ALA A 469 -0.75 0.88 1.35
CA ALA A 469 -0.98 0.45 2.73
C ALA A 469 -0.27 1.30 3.81
N ARG A 470 0.07 2.57 3.54
CA ARG A 470 0.72 3.45 4.53
C ARG A 470 -0.22 3.71 5.71
N GLY A 471 0.30 3.56 6.93
CA GLY A 471 -0.50 3.61 8.16
C GLY A 471 -1.30 2.34 8.47
N LYS A 472 -1.30 1.31 7.61
CA LYS A 472 -1.84 -0.01 7.95
C LYS A 472 -0.81 -0.79 8.79
N MET A 473 -1.31 -1.40 9.85
CA MET A 473 -0.56 -2.12 10.89
C MET A 473 -1.02 -3.58 10.95
N ALA A 474 -0.37 -4.38 11.78
CA ALA A 474 -0.80 -5.73 12.16
C ALA A 474 -2.23 -5.71 12.74
N PRO A 475 -3.04 -6.77 12.54
CA PRO A 475 -2.67 -8.08 12.00
C PRO A 475 -2.39 -8.06 10.49
N GLY A 476 -3.31 -7.50 9.69
CA GLY A 476 -3.22 -7.41 8.23
C GLY A 476 -3.32 -8.77 7.54
N GLY A 477 -4.42 -9.01 6.82
CA GLY A 477 -4.80 -10.36 6.41
C GLY A 477 -5.27 -11.18 7.61
N TRP A 478 -6.40 -11.87 7.47
CA TRP A 478 -6.97 -12.73 8.49
C TRP A 478 -7.90 -13.80 7.90
N VAL A 479 -7.94 -14.95 8.56
CA VAL A 479 -9.00 -15.95 8.38
C VAL A 479 -9.71 -16.16 9.72
N THR A 480 -11.04 -16.06 9.73
CA THR A 480 -11.90 -16.30 10.89
C THR A 480 -12.86 -17.49 10.65
N ARG A 481 -13.31 -18.15 11.72
CA ARG A 481 -14.40 -19.14 11.72
C ARG A 481 -15.66 -18.51 12.31
N LEU A 482 -16.68 -18.32 11.49
CA LEU A 482 -18.00 -17.83 11.87
C LEU A 482 -18.91 -19.02 12.26
N ASN A 483 -19.63 -18.89 13.38
CA ASN A 483 -20.78 -19.74 13.68
C ASN A 483 -22.05 -19.15 13.01
N PRO A 484 -22.78 -19.92 12.18
CA PRO A 484 -23.90 -19.41 11.38
C PRO A 484 -25.19 -19.14 12.17
N GLU A 485 -25.31 -19.67 13.40
CA GLU A 485 -26.46 -19.45 14.30
C GLU A 485 -26.23 -18.27 15.24
N THR A 486 -25.05 -18.19 15.87
CA THR A 486 -24.71 -17.17 16.89
C THR A 486 -24.01 -15.95 16.31
N LEU A 487 -23.56 -16.01 15.06
CA LEU A 487 -22.80 -15.00 14.33
C LEU A 487 -21.47 -14.60 15.00
N GLN A 488 -20.98 -15.41 15.94
CA GLN A 488 -19.71 -15.20 16.63
C GLN A 488 -18.53 -15.69 15.77
N GLN A 489 -17.41 -14.96 15.84
CA GLN A 489 -16.19 -15.24 15.08
C GLN A 489 -15.03 -15.66 15.98
N GLU A 490 -14.32 -16.71 15.57
CA GLU A 490 -13.04 -17.15 16.13
C GLU A 490 -11.91 -16.80 15.15
N LEU A 491 -10.87 -16.07 15.57
CA LEU A 491 -9.71 -15.80 14.71
C LEU A 491 -8.80 -17.04 14.60
N ILE A 492 -8.51 -17.47 13.37
CA ILE A 492 -7.72 -18.67 13.08
C ILE A 492 -6.25 -18.32 12.83
N CYS A 493 -5.96 -17.33 11.98
CA CYS A 493 -4.61 -16.89 11.62
C CYS A 493 -4.60 -15.47 11.03
N ILE A 494 -3.41 -14.88 10.86
CA ILE A 494 -3.20 -13.50 10.37
C ILE A 494 -1.95 -13.38 9.48
N GLY A 495 -1.68 -12.17 8.94
CA GLY A 495 -0.35 -11.80 8.43
C GLY A 495 -0.15 -12.01 6.93
N PHE A 496 -1.21 -11.88 6.15
CA PHE A 496 -1.19 -11.91 4.67
C PHE A 496 -1.27 -10.47 4.10
N ARG A 497 -0.90 -10.27 2.83
CA ARG A 497 -1.17 -8.99 2.14
C ARG A 497 -2.60 -8.98 1.63
N ASN A 498 -2.91 -9.95 0.77
CA ASN A 498 -4.19 -10.07 0.11
C ASN A 498 -4.39 -11.52 -0.33
N GLU A 499 -4.88 -12.30 0.61
CA GLU A 499 -5.26 -13.68 0.49
C GLU A 499 -6.70 -13.75 -0.06
N TYR A 500 -6.82 -13.56 -1.37
CA TYR A 500 -8.10 -13.27 -2.03
C TYR A 500 -9.12 -14.43 -1.87
N ASP A 501 -8.64 -15.68 -1.73
CA ASP A 501 -9.49 -16.86 -1.63
C ASP A 501 -8.85 -18.01 -0.83
N ILE A 502 -9.68 -18.91 -0.28
CA ILE A 502 -9.31 -20.01 0.61
C ILE A 502 -9.96 -21.32 0.16
N ALA A 503 -9.20 -22.42 0.19
CA ALA A 503 -9.70 -23.76 -0.16
C ALA A 503 -9.31 -24.82 0.88
N LEU A 504 -10.18 -25.82 1.08
CA LEU A 504 -9.84 -27.05 1.78
C LEU A 504 -9.34 -28.11 0.78
N ASN A 505 -8.23 -28.78 1.09
CA ASN A 505 -7.87 -30.03 0.41
C ASN A 505 -8.75 -31.19 0.93
N ARG A 506 -8.71 -32.36 0.25
CA ARG A 506 -9.56 -33.51 0.60
C ARG A 506 -9.30 -34.14 1.98
N PHE A 507 -8.29 -33.67 2.72
CA PHE A 507 -8.02 -34.10 4.10
C PHE A 507 -8.60 -33.12 5.13
N GLY A 508 -9.16 -31.97 4.72
CA GLY A 508 -9.61 -30.91 5.61
C GLY A 508 -8.44 -30.12 6.21
N ASP A 509 -7.44 -29.79 5.38
CA ASP A 509 -6.43 -28.76 5.63
C ASP A 509 -6.67 -27.58 4.69
N MET A 510 -6.55 -26.35 5.19
CA MET A 510 -6.90 -25.11 4.48
C MET A 510 -5.68 -24.45 3.83
N PHE A 511 -5.86 -23.88 2.64
CA PHE A 511 -4.81 -23.23 1.85
C PHE A 511 -5.33 -21.90 1.28
N THR A 512 -4.41 -21.00 0.95
CA THR A 512 -4.72 -19.71 0.32
C THR A 512 -3.63 -19.25 -0.64
N TYR A 513 -3.93 -18.28 -1.50
CA TYR A 513 -3.01 -17.65 -2.44
C TYR A 513 -2.87 -16.16 -2.08
N ASP A 514 -1.78 -15.82 -1.40
CA ASP A 514 -1.47 -14.45 -0.94
C ASP A 514 -0.72 -13.68 -2.02
N ALA A 515 -1.09 -12.41 -2.21
CA ALA A 515 -0.55 -11.55 -3.26
C ALA A 515 0.93 -11.18 -3.08
N ASP A 516 1.54 -10.73 -4.18
CA ASP A 516 2.92 -10.25 -4.22
C ASP A 516 3.07 -8.88 -3.53
N MET A 517 4.16 -8.15 -3.77
CA MET A 517 4.28 -6.73 -3.48
C MET A 517 4.76 -6.00 -4.74
N GLU A 518 3.93 -5.92 -5.77
CA GLU A 518 4.32 -5.51 -7.13
C GLU A 518 4.96 -4.11 -7.26
N TRP A 519 4.68 -3.19 -6.31
CA TRP A 519 5.34 -1.88 -6.25
C TRP A 519 6.77 -1.96 -5.69
N ASP A 520 7.08 -3.01 -4.94
CA ASP A 520 8.34 -3.24 -4.25
C ASP A 520 9.30 -4.13 -5.05
N LEU A 521 8.95 -4.53 -6.29
CA LEU A 521 9.80 -5.38 -7.14
C LEU A 521 11.27 -4.91 -7.17
N GLY A 522 12.21 -5.83 -6.96
CA GLY A 522 13.65 -5.56 -6.81
C GLY A 522 14.08 -5.09 -5.41
N ALA A 523 13.17 -4.58 -4.58
CA ALA A 523 13.47 -4.25 -3.18
C ALA A 523 13.63 -5.52 -2.33
N PRO A 524 14.44 -5.50 -1.25
CA PRO A 524 14.71 -6.70 -0.45
C PRO A 524 13.50 -7.22 0.36
N TRP A 525 12.51 -6.37 0.59
CA TRP A 525 11.23 -6.76 1.20
C TRP A 525 10.16 -7.12 0.16
N TYR A 526 10.47 -7.17 -1.14
CA TYR A 526 9.55 -7.75 -2.14
C TYR A 526 9.09 -9.15 -1.70
N ARG A 527 7.80 -9.45 -1.82
CA ARG A 527 7.22 -10.79 -1.61
C ARG A 527 6.60 -11.21 -2.95
N PRO A 528 6.89 -12.41 -3.49
CA PRO A 528 6.13 -12.95 -4.62
C PRO A 528 4.75 -13.44 -4.15
N THR A 529 3.84 -13.68 -5.10
CA THR A 529 2.62 -14.44 -4.83
C THR A 529 2.99 -15.82 -4.32
N ARG A 530 2.23 -16.32 -3.33
CA ARG A 530 2.60 -17.53 -2.59
C ARG A 530 1.39 -18.33 -2.15
N ILE A 531 1.49 -19.65 -2.28
CA ILE A 531 0.50 -20.57 -1.71
C ILE A 531 0.90 -20.83 -0.26
N CYS A 532 0.02 -20.51 0.69
CA CYS A 532 0.23 -20.74 2.10
C CYS A 532 -0.69 -21.87 2.59
N PHE A 533 -0.12 -22.87 3.28
CA PHE A 533 -0.91 -23.78 4.10
C PHE A 533 -1.31 -23.04 5.37
N VAL A 534 -2.61 -22.86 5.58
CA VAL A 534 -3.23 -22.00 6.61
C VAL A 534 -3.35 -22.80 7.92
N ALA A 535 -2.45 -22.50 8.86
CA ALA A 535 -2.28 -23.21 10.11
C ALA A 535 -2.87 -22.45 11.30
N SER A 536 -3.34 -23.20 12.30
CA SER A 536 -3.98 -22.66 13.50
C SER A 536 -3.01 -21.79 14.32
N GLY A 537 -3.41 -20.54 14.57
CA GLY A 537 -2.67 -19.56 15.37
C GLY A 537 -1.45 -18.92 14.69
N ALA A 538 -1.30 -19.09 13.36
CA ALA A 538 -0.14 -18.59 12.63
C ALA A 538 -0.20 -17.08 12.27
N ASP A 539 0.99 -16.50 12.09
CA ASP A 539 1.22 -15.19 11.47
C ASP A 539 2.12 -15.39 10.24
N TYR A 540 1.67 -14.96 9.05
CA TYR A 540 2.43 -15.10 7.80
C TYR A 540 3.30 -13.88 7.47
N GLY A 541 3.48 -12.98 8.43
CA GLY A 541 4.53 -11.97 8.45
C GLY A 541 4.37 -10.83 7.45
N TRP A 542 3.15 -10.52 6.99
CA TRP A 542 2.87 -9.25 6.33
C TRP A 542 2.92 -8.11 7.34
N ARG A 543 3.66 -7.05 7.02
CA ARG A 543 3.60 -5.73 7.65
C ARG A 543 3.85 -4.70 6.55
N SER A 544 3.32 -3.48 6.69
CA SER A 544 3.41 -2.44 5.65
C SER A 544 4.84 -1.89 5.45
N GLY A 545 5.19 -1.59 4.20
CA GLY A 545 6.51 -1.09 3.79
C GLY A 545 7.65 -2.09 4.08
N THR A 546 8.81 -1.59 4.49
CA THR A 546 10.00 -2.42 4.78
C THR A 546 9.86 -3.27 6.05
N GLY A 547 8.69 -3.33 6.68
CA GLY A 547 8.42 -4.08 7.90
C GLY A 547 8.14 -5.58 7.69
N LYS A 548 7.92 -6.03 6.45
CA LYS A 548 7.65 -7.44 6.12
C LYS A 548 8.66 -8.39 6.81
N TRP A 549 8.16 -9.43 7.48
CA TRP A 549 9.02 -10.43 8.10
C TRP A 549 9.56 -11.45 7.07
N PRO A 550 10.81 -11.94 7.25
CA PRO A 550 11.33 -13.11 6.55
C PRO A 550 10.55 -14.39 6.88
N THR A 551 10.50 -15.32 5.92
CA THR A 551 9.84 -16.63 6.08
C THR A 551 10.56 -17.57 7.05
N TYR A 552 11.86 -17.35 7.31
CA TYR A 552 12.66 -18.15 8.23
C TYR A 552 12.42 -17.83 9.72
N TYR A 553 11.81 -16.68 10.08
CA TYR A 553 11.54 -16.30 11.47
C TYR A 553 10.81 -17.41 12.23
N GLU A 554 11.22 -17.68 13.47
CA GLU A 554 10.72 -18.79 14.30
C GLU A 554 9.24 -18.65 14.72
N ASP A 555 8.71 -17.41 14.70
CA ASP A 555 7.30 -17.10 14.89
C ASP A 555 6.47 -16.97 13.58
N SER A 556 7.08 -17.22 12.42
CA SER A 556 6.45 -17.24 11.09
C SER A 556 6.44 -18.66 10.48
N LEU A 557 5.54 -18.92 9.53
CA LEU A 557 5.53 -20.16 8.73
C LEU A 557 5.90 -19.89 7.27
N PRO A 558 6.63 -20.81 6.62
CA PRO A 558 6.96 -20.70 5.20
C PRO A 558 5.72 -20.96 4.32
N PRO A 559 5.71 -20.45 3.08
CA PRO A 559 4.76 -20.88 2.06
C PRO A 559 5.05 -22.32 1.60
N VAL A 560 4.06 -22.92 0.95
CA VAL A 560 4.12 -24.25 0.31
C VAL A 560 4.85 -24.17 -1.04
N VAL A 561 4.62 -23.08 -1.77
CA VAL A 561 5.32 -22.69 -3.00
C VAL A 561 5.20 -21.17 -3.19
N GLU A 562 6.26 -20.52 -3.65
CA GLU A 562 6.24 -19.14 -4.17
C GLU A 562 6.24 -19.19 -5.70
N ILE A 563 5.39 -18.41 -6.36
CA ILE A 563 5.15 -18.52 -7.81
C ILE A 563 5.86 -17.40 -8.58
N GLY A 564 5.69 -16.15 -8.16
CA GLY A 564 6.35 -14.99 -8.80
C GLY A 564 5.57 -13.70 -8.62
N PRO A 565 5.76 -12.70 -9.51
CA PRO A 565 4.85 -11.55 -9.62
C PRO A 565 3.47 -12.00 -10.13
N GLY A 566 2.38 -11.41 -9.66
CA GLY A 566 1.02 -11.83 -10.05
C GLY A 566 -0.09 -11.22 -9.20
N SER A 567 -1.35 -11.43 -9.59
CA SER A 567 -2.54 -10.94 -8.87
C SER A 567 -3.51 -12.09 -8.59
N PRO A 568 -3.47 -12.70 -7.38
CA PRO A 568 -4.46 -13.68 -6.94
C PRO A 568 -5.90 -13.16 -7.04
N THR A 569 -6.82 -14.01 -7.51
CA THR A 569 -8.26 -13.71 -7.52
C THR A 569 -9.18 -14.88 -7.15
N GLY A 570 -8.64 -16.10 -7.00
CA GLY A 570 -9.41 -17.30 -6.69
C GLY A 570 -8.52 -18.50 -6.39
N VAL A 571 -9.01 -19.44 -5.59
CA VAL A 571 -8.35 -20.69 -5.16
C VAL A 571 -9.42 -21.75 -4.94
N VAL A 572 -9.57 -22.69 -5.87
CA VAL A 572 -10.55 -23.79 -5.74
C VAL A 572 -9.85 -25.16 -5.76
N ALA A 573 -10.22 -26.06 -4.85
CA ALA A 573 -9.70 -27.43 -4.86
C ALA A 573 -10.38 -28.28 -5.95
N GLY A 574 -9.64 -29.16 -6.62
CA GLY A 574 -10.16 -30.05 -7.67
C GLY A 574 -11.13 -31.16 -7.20
N ILE A 575 -11.59 -31.10 -5.95
CA ILE A 575 -12.42 -32.12 -5.31
C ILE A 575 -13.77 -32.21 -6.04
N GLY A 576 -14.12 -33.42 -6.49
CA GLY A 576 -15.35 -33.68 -7.24
C GLY A 576 -15.23 -33.47 -8.75
N ALA A 577 -14.13 -32.88 -9.25
CA ALA A 577 -13.91 -32.74 -10.68
C ALA A 577 -13.68 -34.11 -11.33
N LYS A 578 -14.27 -34.35 -12.51
CA LYS A 578 -14.07 -35.57 -13.31
C LYS A 578 -12.78 -35.46 -14.14
N PHE A 579 -11.69 -35.14 -13.45
CA PHE A 579 -10.35 -34.96 -14.00
C PHE A 579 -9.45 -36.14 -13.55
N PRO A 580 -8.29 -36.36 -14.18
CA PRO A 580 -7.30 -37.33 -13.70
C PRO A 580 -6.90 -37.05 -12.24
N THR A 581 -6.60 -38.10 -11.49
CA THR A 581 -6.38 -38.06 -10.03
C THR A 581 -5.42 -36.94 -9.57
N LYS A 582 -4.34 -36.65 -10.32
CA LYS A 582 -3.39 -35.58 -9.95
C LYS A 582 -4.02 -34.19 -9.89
N TYR A 583 -5.09 -33.95 -10.65
CA TYR A 583 -5.81 -32.68 -10.69
C TYR A 583 -6.98 -32.63 -9.71
N GLN A 584 -7.51 -33.78 -9.28
CA GLN A 584 -8.49 -33.84 -8.17
C GLN A 584 -7.84 -33.50 -6.81
N ASP A 585 -6.55 -33.85 -6.65
CA ASP A 585 -5.75 -33.54 -5.45
C ASP A 585 -5.08 -32.16 -5.49
N ALA A 586 -5.19 -31.43 -6.61
CA ALA A 586 -4.58 -30.11 -6.79
C ALA A 586 -5.49 -28.97 -6.28
N LEU A 587 -4.87 -27.83 -6.00
CA LEU A 587 -5.56 -26.54 -5.91
C LEU A 587 -5.42 -25.79 -7.23
N PHE A 588 -6.48 -25.19 -7.74
CA PHE A 588 -6.46 -24.29 -8.89
C PHE A 588 -6.38 -22.84 -8.41
N ALA A 589 -5.20 -22.23 -8.53
CA ALA A 589 -4.94 -20.85 -8.10
C ALA A 589 -4.96 -19.90 -9.31
N LEU A 590 -5.81 -18.86 -9.24
CA LEU A 590 -6.09 -17.94 -10.35
C LEU A 590 -5.24 -16.68 -10.25
N ASP A 591 -4.57 -16.31 -11.36
CA ASP A 591 -3.79 -15.08 -11.51
C ASP A 591 -4.32 -14.22 -12.68
N TRP A 592 -4.94 -13.10 -12.32
CA TRP A 592 -5.51 -12.11 -13.24
C TRP A 592 -4.46 -11.38 -14.08
N THR A 593 -3.23 -11.21 -13.56
CA THR A 593 -2.19 -10.40 -14.21
C THR A 593 -1.56 -11.15 -15.39
N PHE A 594 -1.17 -12.41 -15.19
CA PHE A 594 -0.54 -13.24 -16.23
C PHE A 594 -1.50 -14.24 -16.89
N GLY A 595 -2.80 -14.06 -16.66
CA GLY A 595 -3.88 -14.81 -17.31
C GLY A 595 -3.73 -16.32 -17.21
N THR A 596 -3.44 -16.78 -15.99
CA THR A 596 -3.06 -18.17 -15.71
C THR A 596 -3.89 -18.72 -14.55
N ILE A 597 -4.42 -19.93 -14.72
CA ILE A 597 -4.82 -20.81 -13.62
C ILE A 597 -3.69 -21.80 -13.41
N TYR A 598 -3.10 -21.84 -12.22
CA TYR A 598 -2.07 -22.80 -11.84
C TYR A 598 -2.70 -24.00 -11.12
N ALA A 599 -2.37 -25.22 -11.54
CA ALA A 599 -2.58 -26.40 -10.72
C ALA A 599 -1.42 -26.53 -9.72
N ILE A 600 -1.72 -26.44 -8.43
CA ILE A 600 -0.77 -26.55 -7.33
C ILE A 600 -0.80 -27.98 -6.80
N HIS A 601 0.26 -28.72 -7.03
CA HIS A 601 0.41 -30.10 -6.59
C HIS A 601 0.95 -30.14 -5.17
N LEU A 602 0.09 -30.49 -4.21
CA LEU A 602 0.41 -30.55 -2.79
C LEU A 602 1.13 -31.86 -2.43
N GLN A 603 2.28 -31.75 -1.76
CA GLN A 603 3.03 -32.88 -1.23
C GLN A 603 3.09 -32.79 0.31
N PRO A 604 2.43 -33.69 1.05
CA PRO A 604 2.53 -33.73 2.52
C PRO A 604 3.96 -33.95 2.98
N GLN A 605 4.44 -33.10 3.90
CA GLN A 605 5.76 -33.20 4.51
C GLN A 605 5.65 -32.90 6.01
N GLY A 606 5.85 -33.94 6.83
CA GLY A 606 5.54 -33.86 8.26
C GLY A 606 4.06 -33.51 8.49
N ALA A 607 3.79 -32.54 9.37
CA ALA A 607 2.46 -32.02 9.65
C ALA A 607 2.00 -30.91 8.68
N GLY A 608 2.88 -30.47 7.78
CA GLY A 608 2.62 -29.45 6.76
C GLY A 608 2.80 -29.98 5.34
N TYR A 609 3.13 -29.07 4.42
CA TYR A 609 3.15 -29.34 2.97
C TYR A 609 4.30 -28.60 2.27
N THR A 610 4.89 -29.25 1.29
CA THR A 610 5.60 -28.63 0.17
C THR A 610 4.75 -28.76 -1.10
N GLY A 611 5.14 -28.14 -2.22
CA GLY A 611 4.41 -28.34 -3.48
C GLY A 611 5.12 -27.76 -4.70
N SER A 612 4.44 -27.87 -5.84
CA SER A 612 4.88 -27.30 -7.12
C SER A 612 3.70 -26.73 -7.91
N SER A 613 3.97 -25.75 -8.78
CA SER A 613 2.96 -25.09 -9.62
C SER A 613 3.10 -25.49 -11.09
N GLU A 614 2.06 -26.09 -11.65
CA GLU A 614 1.92 -26.39 -13.09
C GLU A 614 0.97 -25.35 -13.71
N PRO A 615 1.35 -24.58 -14.74
CA PRO A 615 0.41 -23.77 -15.51
C PRO A 615 -0.65 -24.67 -16.14
N PHE A 616 -1.90 -24.58 -15.67
CA PHE A 616 -2.97 -25.48 -16.08
C PHE A 616 -3.80 -24.88 -17.22
N VAL A 617 -4.38 -23.70 -17.02
CA VAL A 617 -5.05 -22.94 -18.08
C VAL A 617 -4.30 -21.63 -18.30
N THR A 618 -4.03 -21.26 -19.54
CA THR A 618 -3.31 -20.01 -19.87
C THR A 618 -3.89 -19.32 -21.10
N GLY A 619 -3.91 -17.99 -21.09
CA GLY A 619 -4.29 -17.17 -22.24
C GLY A 619 -3.90 -15.70 -22.08
N SER A 620 -3.80 -14.96 -23.18
CA SER A 620 -3.35 -13.56 -23.17
C SER A 620 -4.17 -12.69 -24.15
N PRO A 621 -5.09 -11.83 -23.67
CA PRO A 621 -5.50 -11.62 -22.28
C PRO A 621 -6.55 -12.65 -21.82
N LEU A 622 -6.31 -13.32 -20.70
CA LEU A 622 -7.30 -14.15 -19.98
C LEU A 622 -7.45 -13.65 -18.53
N PRO A 623 -8.15 -12.53 -18.27
CA PRO A 623 -8.24 -11.93 -16.93
C PRO A 623 -9.19 -12.74 -16.04
N VAL A 624 -8.75 -13.93 -15.62
CA VAL A 624 -9.48 -14.83 -14.72
C VAL A 624 -9.86 -14.13 -13.43
N THR A 625 -11.07 -14.40 -12.93
CA THR A 625 -11.55 -13.86 -11.66
C THR A 625 -11.76 -14.97 -10.65
N ASP A 626 -12.82 -15.76 -10.79
CA ASP A 626 -13.18 -16.82 -9.84
C ASP A 626 -13.48 -18.16 -10.55
N ALA A 627 -13.42 -19.29 -9.84
CA ALA A 627 -13.66 -20.62 -10.38
C ALA A 627 -14.33 -21.59 -9.38
N VAL A 628 -15.20 -22.46 -9.89
CA VAL A 628 -15.93 -23.48 -9.11
C VAL A 628 -15.97 -24.82 -9.83
N VAL A 629 -15.92 -25.92 -9.07
CA VAL A 629 -16.24 -27.26 -9.60
C VAL A 629 -17.76 -27.43 -9.57
N GLY A 630 -18.36 -27.73 -10.72
CA GLY A 630 -19.80 -27.97 -10.85
C GLY A 630 -20.20 -29.43 -10.58
N ASP A 631 -21.50 -29.69 -10.37
CA ASP A 631 -22.06 -31.03 -10.15
C ASP A 631 -21.89 -31.97 -11.37
N ASP A 632 -21.68 -31.40 -12.55
CA ASP A 632 -21.29 -32.13 -13.76
C ASP A 632 -19.83 -32.64 -13.71
N GLY A 633 -19.04 -32.21 -12.72
CA GLY A 633 -17.63 -32.52 -12.54
C GLY A 633 -16.68 -31.68 -13.41
N ALA A 634 -17.15 -30.59 -14.01
CA ALA A 634 -16.31 -29.66 -14.76
C ALA A 634 -15.83 -28.50 -13.88
N LEU A 635 -14.67 -27.92 -14.23
CA LEU A 635 -14.19 -26.68 -13.61
C LEU A 635 -14.74 -25.49 -14.42
N TYR A 636 -15.67 -24.74 -13.85
CA TYR A 636 -16.16 -23.47 -14.40
C TYR A 636 -15.27 -22.33 -13.90
N PHE A 637 -14.96 -21.36 -14.76
CA PHE A 637 -14.26 -20.15 -14.34
C PHE A 637 -14.76 -18.91 -15.08
N ALA A 638 -14.79 -17.78 -14.36
CA ALA A 638 -15.13 -16.48 -14.91
C ALA A 638 -13.87 -15.71 -15.33
N VAL A 639 -14.03 -14.82 -16.32
CA VAL A 639 -13.08 -13.74 -16.60
C VAL A 639 -13.77 -12.39 -16.39
N GLY A 640 -13.02 -11.35 -16.03
CA GLY A 640 -13.57 -10.02 -15.80
C GLY A 640 -12.72 -9.16 -14.88
N GLY A 641 -13.36 -8.52 -13.91
CA GLY A 641 -12.72 -7.63 -12.94
C GLY A 641 -12.29 -6.28 -13.51
N ARG A 642 -12.16 -5.27 -12.65
CA ARG A 642 -11.84 -3.86 -12.99
C ARG A 642 -12.77 -3.31 -14.11
N GLY A 643 -14.01 -3.79 -14.14
CA GLY A 643 -15.01 -3.48 -15.16
C GLY A 643 -14.67 -3.96 -16.58
N ALA A 644 -13.84 -4.99 -16.75
CA ALA A 644 -13.54 -5.61 -18.04
C ALA A 644 -14.76 -6.34 -18.65
N GLN A 645 -14.67 -6.71 -19.93
CA GLN A 645 -15.65 -7.61 -20.56
C GLN A 645 -15.54 -8.99 -19.90
N SER A 646 -16.69 -9.56 -19.53
CA SER A 646 -16.78 -10.80 -18.77
C SER A 646 -17.38 -11.94 -19.59
N ALA A 647 -17.05 -13.17 -19.21
CA ALA A 647 -17.56 -14.41 -19.76
C ALA A 647 -17.39 -15.54 -18.74
N LEU A 648 -18.17 -16.61 -18.92
CA LEU A 648 -18.03 -17.85 -18.19
C LEU A 648 -17.48 -18.92 -19.14
N TYR A 649 -16.43 -19.60 -18.69
CA TYR A 649 -15.81 -20.74 -19.36
C TYR A 649 -15.99 -22.02 -18.54
N ARG A 650 -15.79 -23.15 -19.21
CA ARG A 650 -15.80 -24.49 -18.63
C ARG A 650 -14.59 -25.27 -19.12
N VAL A 651 -13.94 -26.00 -18.22
CA VAL A 651 -12.87 -26.95 -18.53
C VAL A 651 -13.39 -28.36 -18.25
N ARG A 652 -13.35 -29.22 -19.28
CA ARG A 652 -13.72 -30.64 -19.19
C ARG A 652 -12.52 -31.52 -19.53
N TYR A 653 -12.44 -32.70 -18.92
CA TYR A 653 -11.51 -33.75 -19.36
C TYR A 653 -12.22 -34.69 -20.34
N THR A 654 -11.55 -35.03 -21.43
CA THR A 654 -12.03 -35.92 -22.50
C THR A 654 -10.95 -36.89 -22.99
N GLY A 655 -9.88 -37.08 -22.20
CA GLY A 655 -8.84 -38.08 -22.45
C GLY A 655 -9.14 -39.43 -21.80
N ASP A 656 -8.21 -40.37 -21.95
CA ASP A 656 -8.37 -41.78 -21.52
C ASP A 656 -7.84 -42.09 -20.10
N GLU A 657 -7.26 -41.12 -19.37
CA GLU A 657 -6.82 -41.35 -17.98
C GLU A 657 -7.99 -41.53 -17.01
N SER A 658 -7.75 -42.25 -15.92
CA SER A 658 -8.77 -42.53 -14.91
C SER A 658 -9.22 -41.25 -14.18
N THR A 659 -10.50 -40.90 -14.33
CA THR A 659 -11.18 -39.87 -13.55
C THR A 659 -11.80 -40.42 -12.26
N ALA A 660 -11.37 -41.60 -11.79
CA ALA A 660 -11.83 -42.16 -10.52
C ALA A 660 -11.34 -41.31 -9.33
N ALA A 661 -12.07 -41.36 -8.21
CA ALA A 661 -11.72 -40.62 -7.00
C ALA A 661 -10.37 -41.10 -6.41
N PRO A 662 -9.56 -40.21 -5.80
CA PRO A 662 -8.28 -40.58 -5.17
C PRO A 662 -8.44 -41.54 -3.98
N ASP A 663 -7.99 -42.78 -4.15
CA ASP A 663 -7.96 -43.82 -3.09
C ASP A 663 -6.75 -43.68 -2.13
N ALA A 664 -5.72 -42.93 -2.53
CA ALA A 664 -4.48 -42.80 -1.77
C ALA A 664 -4.68 -42.03 -0.45
N SER A 665 -4.56 -42.73 0.69
CA SER A 665 -4.50 -42.09 2.01
C SER A 665 -3.20 -41.30 2.21
N LEU A 666 -3.16 -40.42 3.22
CA LEU A 666 -1.92 -39.72 3.60
C LEU A 666 -0.82 -40.74 3.92
N PRO A 667 0.44 -40.51 3.48
CA PRO A 667 1.58 -41.32 3.91
C PRO A 667 1.61 -41.44 5.44
N ALA A 668 1.81 -42.66 5.96
CA ALA A 668 1.58 -42.96 7.38
C ALA A 668 2.42 -42.11 8.36
N GLU A 669 3.52 -41.52 7.90
CA GLU A 669 4.30 -40.54 8.66
C GLU A 669 3.62 -39.16 8.72
N ALA A 670 3.24 -38.61 7.57
CA ALA A 670 2.49 -37.35 7.48
C ALA A 670 1.13 -37.45 8.18
N ALA A 671 0.45 -38.60 8.12
CA ALA A 671 -0.78 -38.86 8.86
C ALA A 671 -0.59 -38.72 10.39
N ARG A 672 0.46 -39.32 10.96
CA ARG A 672 0.79 -39.20 12.39
C ARG A 672 1.23 -37.80 12.79
N ALA A 673 2.05 -37.14 11.96
CA ALA A 673 2.49 -35.77 12.23
C ALA A 673 1.30 -34.79 12.17
N ARG A 674 0.37 -34.97 11.22
CA ARG A 674 -0.89 -34.22 11.14
C ARG A 674 -1.79 -34.47 12.36
N GLU A 675 -1.92 -35.71 12.82
CA GLU A 675 -2.65 -36.05 14.05
C GLU A 675 -2.04 -35.36 15.28
N GLN A 676 -0.72 -35.39 15.41
CA GLN A 676 0.02 -34.67 16.45
C GLN A 676 -0.20 -33.16 16.37
N ARG A 677 -0.16 -32.57 15.17
CA ARG A 677 -0.51 -31.15 14.96
C ARG A 677 -1.94 -30.87 15.41
N LYS A 678 -2.97 -31.57 14.90
CA LYS A 678 -4.36 -31.31 15.31
C LYS A 678 -4.58 -31.50 16.82
N ARG A 679 -3.83 -32.39 17.49
CA ARG A 679 -3.83 -32.50 18.96
C ARG A 679 -3.24 -31.26 19.64
N LEU A 680 -2.13 -30.71 19.15
CA LEU A 680 -1.55 -29.47 19.69
C LEU A 680 -2.45 -28.26 19.43
N GLU A 681 -3.01 -28.17 18.21
CA GLU A 681 -3.97 -27.13 17.80
C GLU A 681 -5.24 -27.12 18.66
N SER A 682 -5.63 -28.26 19.26
CA SER A 682 -6.79 -28.32 20.17
C SER A 682 -6.60 -27.53 21.48
N PHE A 683 -5.38 -27.09 21.81
CA PHE A 683 -5.11 -26.21 22.95
C PHE A 683 -5.13 -24.71 22.58
N HIS A 684 -5.12 -24.36 21.29
CA HIS A 684 -4.96 -22.97 20.85
C HIS A 684 -6.17 -22.11 21.26
N GLY A 685 -5.94 -21.04 22.03
CA GLY A 685 -7.01 -20.15 22.52
C GLY A 685 -7.98 -20.78 23.53
N ALA A 686 -7.72 -22.00 24.00
CA ALA A 686 -8.66 -22.78 24.82
C ALA A 686 -8.84 -22.30 26.27
N LYS A 687 -8.11 -21.25 26.70
CA LYS A 687 -8.23 -20.57 28.01
C LYS A 687 -8.18 -21.56 29.20
N LEU A 688 -7.26 -22.52 29.12
CA LEU A 688 -7.10 -23.60 30.10
C LEU A 688 -6.53 -23.09 31.43
N THR A 689 -6.86 -23.76 32.52
CA THR A 689 -6.38 -23.43 33.88
C THR A 689 -6.03 -24.68 34.70
N GLY A 690 -5.13 -24.52 35.68
CA GLY A 690 -4.67 -25.60 36.56
C GLY A 690 -4.20 -26.84 35.81
N LYS A 691 -4.60 -28.03 36.25
CA LYS A 691 -4.20 -29.32 35.67
C LYS A 691 -4.46 -29.47 34.16
N ALA A 692 -5.44 -28.76 33.60
CA ALA A 692 -5.67 -28.78 32.15
C ALA A 692 -4.61 -27.96 31.39
N ALA A 693 -4.19 -26.83 31.95
CA ALA A 693 -3.09 -26.02 31.45
C ALA A 693 -1.74 -26.72 31.61
N GLU A 694 -1.47 -27.30 32.80
CA GLU A 694 -0.29 -28.15 33.07
C GLU A 694 -0.17 -29.27 32.01
N HIS A 695 -1.28 -29.98 31.74
CA HIS A 695 -1.30 -31.05 30.74
C HIS A 695 -1.09 -30.58 29.30
N ALA A 696 -1.56 -29.38 28.93
CA ALA A 696 -1.31 -28.80 27.63
C ALA A 696 0.18 -28.47 27.44
N VAL A 697 0.81 -27.86 28.45
CA VAL A 697 2.26 -27.58 28.47
C VAL A 697 3.07 -28.88 28.35
N ASP A 698 2.78 -29.89 29.18
CA ASP A 698 3.47 -31.19 29.13
C ASP A 698 3.26 -31.95 27.81
N THR A 699 2.09 -31.79 27.18
CA THR A 699 1.84 -32.37 25.85
C THR A 699 2.60 -31.64 24.75
N ALA A 700 2.73 -30.32 24.84
CA ALA A 700 3.38 -29.49 23.82
C ALA A 700 4.91 -29.49 23.92
N TRP A 701 5.47 -29.52 25.12
CA TRP A 701 6.91 -29.31 25.35
C TRP A 701 7.85 -30.18 24.50
N PRO A 702 7.61 -31.51 24.32
CA PRO A 702 8.48 -32.36 23.51
C PRO A 702 8.56 -31.97 22.02
N PHE A 703 7.58 -31.20 21.52
CA PHE A 703 7.51 -30.76 20.13
C PHE A 703 8.16 -29.39 19.89
N LEU A 704 8.52 -28.65 20.96
CA LEU A 704 9.26 -27.38 20.87
C LEU A 704 10.66 -27.54 20.27
N SER A 705 11.22 -28.76 20.29
CA SER A 705 12.47 -29.14 19.64
C SER A 705 12.29 -29.91 18.31
N SER A 706 11.07 -30.00 17.78
CA SER A 706 10.80 -30.74 16.54
C SER A 706 11.46 -30.06 15.33
N ASN A 707 12.09 -30.83 14.45
CA ASN A 707 12.60 -30.32 13.17
C ASN A 707 11.46 -29.87 12.23
N ASP A 708 10.26 -30.43 12.40
CA ASP A 708 9.04 -30.03 11.69
C ASP A 708 8.56 -28.65 12.18
N ARG A 709 8.62 -27.65 11.30
CA ARG A 709 8.20 -26.26 11.57
C ARG A 709 6.74 -26.15 11.98
N PHE A 710 5.84 -26.98 11.45
CA PHE A 710 4.40 -26.91 11.72
C PHE A 710 4.06 -27.57 13.06
N LEU A 711 4.69 -28.70 13.41
CA LEU A 711 4.60 -29.25 14.77
C LEU A 711 5.18 -28.28 15.80
N ARG A 712 6.33 -27.68 15.51
CA ARG A 712 7.02 -26.76 16.44
C ARG A 712 6.23 -25.47 16.65
N ALA A 713 5.66 -24.88 15.59
CA ALA A 713 4.77 -23.73 15.70
C ALA A 713 3.49 -24.07 16.48
N ALA A 714 2.84 -25.21 16.21
CA ALA A 714 1.65 -25.63 16.96
C ALA A 714 1.95 -25.86 18.45
N ALA A 715 3.12 -26.41 18.77
CA ALA A 715 3.60 -26.56 20.14
C ALA A 715 3.87 -25.21 20.84
N ARG A 716 4.45 -24.26 20.11
CA ARG A 716 4.69 -22.90 20.60
C ARG A 716 3.36 -22.18 20.91
N VAL A 717 2.41 -22.20 19.98
CA VAL A 717 1.10 -21.55 20.17
C VAL A 717 0.27 -22.25 21.27
N ALA A 718 0.44 -23.56 21.46
CA ALA A 718 -0.17 -24.28 22.59
C ALA A 718 0.35 -23.82 23.96
N ILE A 719 1.64 -23.45 24.11
CA ILE A 719 2.15 -22.84 25.34
C ILE A 719 1.86 -21.33 25.44
N GLU A 720 1.85 -20.59 24.32
CA GLU A 720 1.37 -19.19 24.28
C GLU A 720 -0.11 -19.09 24.71
N SER A 721 -0.90 -20.18 24.61
CA SER A 721 -2.32 -20.27 25.01
C SER A 721 -2.54 -20.60 26.49
N VAL A 722 -1.46 -20.68 27.29
CA VAL A 722 -1.46 -21.08 28.70
C VAL A 722 -0.76 -20.00 29.54
N PRO A 723 -1.29 -19.64 30.73
CA PRO A 723 -0.65 -18.64 31.61
C PRO A 723 0.84 -18.88 31.85
N VAL A 724 1.63 -17.82 31.63
CA VAL A 724 3.10 -17.83 31.51
C VAL A 724 3.78 -18.33 32.78
N GLU A 725 3.20 -18.05 33.95
CA GLU A 725 3.70 -18.47 35.25
C GLU A 725 3.74 -20.01 35.44
N LEU A 726 3.06 -20.77 34.59
CA LEU A 726 3.08 -22.24 34.62
C LEU A 726 4.25 -22.85 33.84
N TRP A 727 4.98 -22.07 33.04
CA TRP A 727 6.02 -22.60 32.15
C TRP A 727 7.25 -21.71 31.93
N ALA A 728 7.27 -20.45 32.38
CA ALA A 728 8.41 -19.55 32.22
C ALA A 728 9.70 -20.11 32.84
N ASP A 729 9.66 -20.63 34.07
CA ASP A 729 10.83 -21.26 34.73
C ASP A 729 11.39 -22.43 33.91
N ARG A 730 10.52 -23.16 33.20
CA ARG A 730 10.89 -24.28 32.31
C ARG A 730 11.51 -23.77 31.00
N ALA A 731 11.02 -22.66 30.45
CA ALA A 731 11.66 -21.99 29.30
C ALA A 731 13.07 -21.49 29.66
N LEU A 732 13.20 -20.86 30.83
CA LEU A 732 14.45 -20.32 31.36
C LEU A 732 15.47 -21.40 31.78
N SER A 733 15.05 -22.65 31.98
CA SER A 733 15.92 -23.77 32.37
C SER A 733 16.05 -24.87 31.30
N GLU A 734 15.41 -24.73 30.13
CA GLU A 734 15.48 -25.74 29.07
C GLU A 734 16.91 -25.88 28.51
N SER A 735 17.33 -27.13 28.34
CA SER A 735 18.66 -27.57 27.96
C SER A 735 18.81 -27.90 26.48
N ASN A 736 17.73 -28.36 25.81
CA ASN A 736 17.72 -28.59 24.38
C ASN A 736 17.72 -27.24 23.63
N PRO A 737 18.71 -26.94 22.76
CA PRO A 737 18.82 -25.61 22.15
C PRO A 737 17.59 -25.17 21.36
N GLN A 738 16.97 -26.07 20.58
CA GLN A 738 15.78 -25.70 19.81
C GLN A 738 14.56 -25.48 20.70
N ALA A 739 14.33 -26.33 21.73
CA ALA A 739 13.22 -26.10 22.65
C ALA A 739 13.42 -24.81 23.47
N ALA A 740 14.65 -24.52 23.91
CA ALA A 740 14.97 -23.28 24.61
C ALA A 740 14.70 -22.05 23.73
N ILE A 741 15.12 -22.06 22.45
CA ILE A 741 14.82 -21.00 21.48
C ILE A 741 13.31 -20.84 21.27
N THR A 742 12.60 -21.93 20.99
CA THR A 742 11.15 -21.87 20.72
C THR A 742 10.36 -21.39 21.95
N ALA A 743 10.76 -21.81 23.16
CA ALA A 743 10.17 -21.36 24.41
C ALA A 743 10.55 -19.91 24.77
N ALA A 744 11.75 -19.45 24.40
CA ALA A 744 12.16 -18.05 24.53
C ALA A 744 11.36 -17.12 23.61
N VAL A 745 11.11 -17.54 22.36
CA VAL A 745 10.21 -16.83 21.43
C VAL A 745 8.80 -16.74 22.00
N ALA A 746 8.26 -17.83 22.58
CA ALA A 746 6.98 -17.80 23.27
C ALA A 746 6.99 -16.84 24.49
N LEU A 747 8.02 -16.91 25.34
CA LEU A 747 8.12 -16.09 26.56
C LEU A 747 8.24 -14.60 26.24
N ALA A 748 8.97 -14.23 25.18
CA ALA A 748 9.04 -12.87 24.70
C ALA A 748 7.72 -12.37 24.10
N ARG A 749 6.89 -13.25 23.51
CA ARG A 749 5.62 -12.88 22.86
C ARG A 749 4.41 -12.83 23.80
N ALA A 750 4.46 -13.58 24.92
CA ALA A 750 3.36 -13.74 25.88
C ALA A 750 3.65 -13.22 27.30
N GLY A 751 4.93 -13.12 27.71
CA GLY A 751 5.34 -12.64 29.02
C GLY A 751 5.41 -11.12 29.15
N ASP A 752 5.71 -10.64 30.36
CA ASP A 752 5.92 -9.22 30.66
C ASP A 752 7.39 -8.88 31.01
N ALA A 753 7.65 -7.58 31.20
CA ALA A 753 8.99 -7.03 31.43
C ALA A 753 9.73 -7.61 32.66
N SER A 754 9.06 -8.28 33.60
CA SER A 754 9.72 -8.98 34.71
C SER A 754 10.63 -10.13 34.23
N TYR A 755 10.28 -10.79 33.12
CA TYR A 755 11.08 -11.86 32.53
C TYR A 755 12.28 -11.36 31.71
N ARG A 756 12.34 -10.06 31.37
CA ARG A 756 13.34 -9.46 30.48
C ARG A 756 14.77 -9.85 30.85
N SER A 757 15.15 -9.71 32.12
CA SER A 757 16.52 -9.99 32.57
C SER A 757 16.84 -11.47 32.40
N ALA A 758 16.11 -12.34 33.10
CA ALA A 758 16.38 -13.77 33.11
C ALA A 758 16.35 -14.38 31.69
N LEU A 759 15.48 -13.88 30.80
CA LEU A 759 15.46 -14.32 29.41
C LEU A 759 16.68 -13.84 28.61
N THR A 760 17.11 -12.59 28.79
CA THR A 760 18.34 -12.08 28.18
C THR A 760 19.56 -12.86 28.67
N ASP A 761 19.67 -13.06 30.00
CA ASP A 761 20.73 -13.83 30.65
C ASP A 761 20.74 -15.30 30.13
N ARG A 762 19.56 -15.89 29.90
CA ARG A 762 19.41 -17.23 29.33
C ARG A 762 19.83 -17.32 27.86
N LEU A 763 19.54 -16.32 27.04
CA LEU A 763 19.95 -16.29 25.63
C LEU A 763 21.47 -16.05 25.49
N VAL A 764 22.02 -15.14 26.31
CA VAL A 764 23.46 -14.85 26.41
C VAL A 764 24.28 -16.08 26.84
N SER A 765 23.72 -16.97 27.65
CA SER A 765 24.37 -18.23 28.06
C SER A 765 24.36 -19.35 27.01
N MET A 766 23.79 -19.13 25.82
CA MET A 766 23.87 -20.10 24.71
C MET A 766 25.18 -19.92 23.92
N ASP A 767 25.82 -21.04 23.56
CA ASP A 767 26.90 -21.04 22.56
C ASP A 767 26.28 -20.96 21.15
N PRO A 768 26.44 -19.84 20.40
CA PRO A 768 25.86 -19.72 19.07
C PRO A 768 26.68 -20.45 18.00
N ALA A 769 27.98 -20.69 18.24
CA ALA A 769 28.86 -21.36 17.29
C ALA A 769 28.59 -22.88 17.24
N GLY A 770 27.99 -23.43 18.29
CA GLY A 770 27.45 -24.79 18.32
C GLY A 770 26.05 -24.96 17.69
N LEU A 771 25.41 -23.89 17.20
CA LEU A 771 24.06 -23.95 16.62
C LEU A 771 24.09 -24.20 15.11
N SER A 772 23.06 -24.90 14.60
CA SER A 772 22.76 -24.89 13.17
C SER A 772 22.28 -23.50 12.72
N PRO A 773 22.42 -23.10 11.43
CA PRO A 773 21.97 -21.78 10.96
C PRO A 773 20.50 -21.47 11.25
N GLY A 774 19.61 -22.46 11.20
CA GLY A 774 18.19 -22.29 11.56
C GLY A 774 17.98 -22.02 13.06
N GLN A 775 18.76 -22.66 13.94
CA GLN A 775 18.75 -22.36 15.37
C GLN A 775 19.37 -20.98 15.66
N LEU A 776 20.45 -20.60 14.96
CA LEU A 776 21.06 -19.28 15.11
C LEU A 776 20.12 -18.14 14.68
N LEU A 777 19.38 -18.31 13.58
CA LEU A 777 18.29 -17.41 13.20
C LEU A 777 17.17 -17.34 14.25
N GLY A 778 16.84 -18.48 14.87
CA GLY A 778 15.87 -18.55 15.97
C GLY A 778 16.34 -17.84 17.24
N LEU A 779 17.62 -17.98 17.61
CA LEU A 779 18.26 -17.26 18.72
C LEU A 779 18.20 -15.75 18.49
N LEU A 780 18.66 -15.28 17.32
CA LEU A 780 18.63 -13.85 16.94
C LEU A 780 17.19 -13.30 16.96
N ARG A 781 16.19 -14.09 16.54
CA ARG A 781 14.76 -13.69 16.63
C ARG A 781 14.26 -13.67 18.08
N ALA A 782 14.70 -14.59 18.95
CA ALA A 782 14.36 -14.60 20.38
C ALA A 782 14.95 -13.39 21.11
N GLU A 783 16.21 -13.03 20.84
CA GLU A 783 16.86 -11.83 21.36
C GLU A 783 16.17 -10.55 20.88
N ALA A 784 15.88 -10.47 19.58
CA ALA A 784 15.14 -9.36 19.00
C ALA A 784 13.76 -9.19 19.66
N LEU A 785 12.97 -10.27 19.78
CA LEU A 785 11.66 -10.23 20.44
C LEU A 785 11.76 -9.85 21.91
N THR A 786 12.78 -10.34 22.63
CA THR A 786 13.04 -9.96 24.03
C THR A 786 13.26 -8.45 24.14
N CYS A 787 14.10 -7.88 23.26
CA CYS A 787 14.36 -6.44 23.20
C CYS A 787 13.14 -5.59 22.81
N ILE A 788 12.28 -6.11 21.92
CA ILE A 788 11.07 -5.44 21.43
C ILE A 788 9.97 -5.43 22.51
N ARG A 789 9.65 -6.61 23.06
CA ARG A 789 8.45 -6.84 23.89
C ARG A 789 8.71 -6.64 25.37
N LEU A 790 9.81 -7.20 25.88
CA LEU A 790 10.15 -7.16 27.32
C LEU A 790 11.04 -5.95 27.66
N GLY A 791 11.59 -5.29 26.62
CA GLY A 791 12.32 -4.03 26.70
C GLY A 791 13.83 -4.17 26.54
N ARG A 792 14.52 -3.02 26.41
CA ARG A 792 15.97 -2.96 26.19
C ARG A 792 16.76 -3.68 27.29
N PRO A 793 17.84 -4.42 26.94
CA PRO A 793 18.80 -4.92 27.92
C PRO A 793 19.48 -3.76 28.66
N ASP A 794 20.05 -4.03 29.84
CA ASP A 794 20.92 -3.06 30.50
C ASP A 794 22.33 -2.99 29.88
N ALA A 795 23.21 -2.18 30.47
CA ALA A 795 24.55 -1.94 29.94
C ALA A 795 25.48 -3.16 30.00
N GLU A 796 25.30 -4.07 30.97
CA GLU A 796 26.10 -5.29 31.10
C GLU A 796 25.57 -6.36 30.13
N GLN A 797 24.25 -6.58 30.14
CA GLN A 797 23.55 -7.46 29.21
C GLN A 797 23.84 -7.09 27.73
N ARG A 798 23.76 -5.80 27.38
CA ARG A 798 24.08 -5.30 26.03
C ARG A 798 25.52 -5.66 25.63
N GLN A 799 26.50 -5.51 26.52
CA GLN A 799 27.89 -5.83 26.20
C GLN A 799 28.12 -7.34 26.09
N ALA A 800 27.40 -8.15 26.88
CA ALA A 800 27.46 -9.60 26.76
C ALA A 800 26.86 -10.10 25.43
N MET A 801 25.71 -9.57 25.00
CA MET A 801 25.13 -9.84 23.67
C MET A 801 26.08 -9.42 22.54
N ILE A 802 26.71 -8.23 22.62
CA ILE A 802 27.72 -7.81 21.64
C ILE A 802 28.90 -8.79 21.62
N ALA A 803 29.42 -9.21 22.77
CA ALA A 803 30.54 -10.14 22.86
C ALA A 803 30.21 -11.55 22.33
N GLN A 804 28.96 -11.98 22.43
CA GLN A 804 28.44 -13.25 21.90
C GLN A 804 28.23 -13.21 20.38
N LEU A 805 27.68 -12.10 19.85
CA LEU A 805 27.20 -12.01 18.47
C LEU A 805 28.19 -11.35 17.49
N ASP A 806 28.93 -10.31 17.92
CA ASP A 806 29.85 -9.56 17.04
C ASP A 806 30.91 -10.47 16.39
N PRO A 807 31.53 -11.45 17.08
CA PRO A 807 32.51 -12.37 16.48
C PRO A 807 31.97 -13.22 15.31
N LEU A 808 30.65 -13.40 15.21
CA LEU A 808 30.00 -14.22 14.18
C LEU A 808 29.81 -13.48 12.85
N LEU A 809 29.98 -12.15 12.84
CA LEU A 809 29.85 -11.34 11.63
C LEU A 809 31.23 -11.10 10.99
N PRO A 810 31.46 -11.43 9.70
CA PRO A 810 30.55 -12.09 8.76
C PRO A 810 30.50 -13.62 8.94
N HIS A 811 29.32 -14.18 8.69
CA HIS A 811 29.01 -15.62 8.69
C HIS A 811 28.87 -16.16 7.26
N ASP A 812 29.00 -17.47 7.05
CA ASP A 812 28.88 -18.10 5.72
C ASP A 812 27.43 -18.16 5.18
N ASN A 813 26.43 -18.06 6.07
CA ASN A 813 25.02 -17.96 5.69
C ASN A 813 24.56 -16.49 5.68
N ASP A 814 24.00 -16.08 4.54
CA ASP A 814 23.63 -14.68 4.25
C ASP A 814 22.36 -14.18 4.98
N ASP A 815 21.47 -15.07 5.42
CA ASP A 815 20.32 -14.69 6.25
C ASP A 815 20.76 -14.45 7.70
N VAL A 816 21.69 -15.27 8.21
CA VAL A 816 22.36 -15.04 9.50
C VAL A 816 23.12 -13.72 9.49
N ASN A 817 23.81 -13.37 8.40
CA ASN A 817 24.40 -12.02 8.23
C ASN A 817 23.33 -10.92 8.35
N THR A 818 22.16 -11.11 7.75
CA THR A 818 21.06 -10.13 7.79
C THR A 818 20.55 -9.90 9.21
N GLU A 819 20.31 -10.95 9.98
CA GLU A 819 19.83 -10.81 11.36
C GLU A 819 20.93 -10.40 12.36
N LEU A 820 22.18 -10.83 12.17
CA LEU A 820 23.33 -10.32 12.92
C LEU A 820 23.47 -8.81 12.73
N VAL A 821 23.42 -8.31 11.49
CA VAL A 821 23.46 -6.86 11.22
C VAL A 821 22.26 -6.16 11.88
N ARG A 822 21.06 -6.75 11.88
CA ARG A 822 19.88 -6.17 12.54
C ARG A 822 20.08 -5.99 14.05
N VAL A 823 20.51 -7.06 14.74
CA VAL A 823 20.70 -7.06 16.20
C VAL A 823 21.91 -6.21 16.59
N LEU A 824 23.06 -6.35 15.92
CA LEU A 824 24.27 -5.57 16.20
C LEU A 824 24.10 -4.07 15.88
N THR A 825 23.22 -3.71 14.93
CA THR A 825 22.81 -2.31 14.72
C THR A 825 21.97 -1.80 15.87
N TYR A 826 20.96 -2.55 16.33
CA TYR A 826 20.12 -2.15 17.47
C TYR A 826 20.91 -2.02 18.79
N LEU A 827 21.95 -2.83 18.96
CA LEU A 827 22.85 -2.80 20.10
C LEU A 827 23.94 -1.73 19.98
N ASP A 828 24.02 -0.93 18.91
CA ASP A 828 25.12 0.02 18.66
C ASP A 828 26.52 -0.64 18.78
N ALA A 829 26.70 -1.81 18.15
CA ALA A 829 27.92 -2.61 18.28
C ALA A 829 29.13 -1.96 17.57
N PRO A 830 30.28 -1.71 18.25
CA PRO A 830 31.36 -0.87 17.71
C PRO A 830 31.98 -1.29 16.37
N THR A 831 31.84 -2.55 15.94
CA THR A 831 32.45 -3.02 14.68
C THR A 831 31.43 -3.24 13.53
N VAL A 832 30.12 -3.07 13.79
CA VAL A 832 29.06 -3.44 12.84
C VAL A 832 29.17 -2.67 11.52
N ILE A 833 29.48 -1.38 11.54
CA ILE A 833 29.67 -0.56 10.34
C ILE A 833 30.82 -1.13 9.49
N ALA A 834 32.00 -1.31 10.09
CA ALA A 834 33.21 -1.78 9.39
C ALA A 834 33.13 -3.23 8.88
N LYS A 835 32.26 -4.06 9.48
CA LYS A 835 31.95 -5.41 9.01
C LYS A 835 30.90 -5.42 7.91
N THR A 836 29.83 -4.63 8.07
CA THR A 836 28.72 -4.59 7.12
C THR A 836 29.12 -3.89 5.82
N MET A 837 29.91 -2.81 5.88
CA MET A 837 30.49 -2.19 4.67
C MET A 837 31.40 -3.15 3.91
N ARG A 838 32.07 -4.09 4.60
CA ARG A 838 32.87 -5.15 3.96
C ARG A 838 32.00 -6.18 3.23
N LEU A 839 30.81 -6.52 3.76
CA LEU A 839 29.82 -7.34 3.05
C LEU A 839 29.32 -6.61 1.79
N ILE A 840 28.96 -5.33 1.90
CA ILE A 840 28.51 -4.50 0.77
C ILE A 840 29.59 -4.39 -0.31
N ARG A 841 30.86 -4.21 0.08
CA ARG A 841 32.01 -4.16 -0.83
C ARG A 841 32.29 -5.50 -1.53
N ASN A 842 32.21 -6.60 -0.79
CA ASN A 842 32.54 -7.94 -1.27
C ASN A 842 31.31 -8.72 -1.79
N ARG A 843 30.22 -8.01 -2.12
CA ARG A 843 28.95 -8.61 -2.55
C ARG A 843 29.10 -9.50 -3.78
N LYS A 844 28.32 -10.57 -3.80
CA LYS A 844 28.17 -11.47 -4.96
C LYS A 844 27.33 -10.76 -6.04
N PRO A 845 27.36 -11.21 -7.31
CA PRO A 845 26.33 -10.82 -8.29
C PRO A 845 24.93 -11.15 -7.74
N PRO A 846 23.90 -10.33 -8.01
CA PRO A 846 22.54 -10.62 -7.54
C PRO A 846 22.02 -11.96 -8.06
N GLU A 847 21.30 -12.69 -7.21
CA GLU A 847 20.56 -13.89 -7.60
C GLU A 847 19.30 -13.44 -8.35
N ILE A 848 19.23 -13.74 -9.65
CA ILE A 848 18.13 -13.34 -10.53
C ILE A 848 17.04 -14.42 -10.50
N PRO A 849 15.79 -14.13 -10.11
CA PRO A 849 14.69 -15.11 -10.13
C PRO A 849 14.29 -15.52 -11.55
N ASP A 850 13.98 -16.80 -11.78
CA ASP A 850 13.48 -17.24 -13.09
C ASP A 850 11.98 -16.97 -13.24
N TRP A 851 11.65 -15.70 -13.51
CA TRP A 851 10.32 -15.25 -13.92
C TRP A 851 10.24 -14.98 -15.43
N SER A 852 11.21 -15.50 -16.19
CA SER A 852 11.43 -15.17 -17.61
C SER A 852 10.23 -15.57 -18.49
N GLU A 853 9.74 -16.80 -18.34
CA GLU A 853 8.58 -17.30 -19.08
C GLU A 853 7.30 -16.57 -18.67
N LEU A 854 7.06 -16.41 -17.36
CA LEU A 854 5.90 -15.71 -16.79
C LEU A 854 5.80 -14.28 -17.32
N ALA A 855 6.92 -13.56 -17.39
CA ALA A 855 6.97 -12.19 -17.92
C ALA A 855 6.62 -12.08 -19.42
N THR A 856 6.66 -13.18 -20.20
CA THR A 856 6.19 -13.16 -21.60
C THR A 856 4.67 -13.07 -21.72
N ARG A 857 3.92 -13.58 -20.72
CA ARG A 857 2.46 -13.77 -20.79
C ARG A 857 1.67 -12.46 -20.73
N ASN A 858 2.26 -11.38 -20.20
CA ASN A 858 1.66 -10.04 -20.20
C ASN A 858 2.70 -8.96 -20.52
N ALA A 859 2.64 -8.40 -21.72
CA ALA A 859 3.60 -7.39 -22.20
C ALA A 859 3.61 -6.07 -21.39
N ARG A 860 2.55 -5.74 -20.65
CA ARG A 860 2.50 -4.52 -19.80
C ARG A 860 3.18 -4.76 -18.45
N TYR A 861 2.78 -5.82 -17.74
CA TYR A 861 3.27 -6.10 -16.38
C TYR A 861 4.63 -6.81 -16.42
N GLY A 862 4.77 -7.84 -17.26
CA GLY A 862 6.04 -8.50 -17.55
C GLY A 862 7.08 -7.57 -18.17
N GLY A 863 6.66 -6.49 -18.83
CA GLY A 863 7.54 -5.40 -19.27
C GLY A 863 8.29 -4.73 -18.11
N THR A 864 7.75 -4.70 -16.88
CA THR A 864 8.47 -4.26 -15.67
C THR A 864 9.32 -5.36 -15.09
N VAL A 865 8.80 -6.60 -15.01
CA VAL A 865 9.56 -7.78 -14.55
C VAL A 865 10.86 -7.92 -15.34
N ASN A 866 10.79 -7.89 -16.68
CA ASN A 866 11.95 -8.00 -17.56
C ASN A 866 13.03 -6.94 -17.27
N ARG A 867 12.65 -5.68 -16.98
CA ARG A 867 13.65 -4.65 -16.61
C ARG A 867 14.36 -4.95 -15.29
N VAL A 868 13.67 -5.59 -14.34
CA VAL A 868 14.26 -6.05 -13.07
C VAL A 868 15.16 -7.26 -13.28
N LEU A 869 14.81 -8.17 -14.20
CA LEU A 869 15.67 -9.29 -14.58
C LEU A 869 16.93 -8.82 -15.35
N GLU A 870 16.79 -7.82 -16.24
CA GLU A 870 17.89 -7.23 -17.04
C GLU A 870 18.86 -6.39 -16.21
N ASN A 871 18.40 -5.76 -15.12
CA ASN A 871 19.16 -4.81 -14.31
C ASN A 871 18.77 -4.95 -12.82
N HIS A 872 19.02 -6.13 -12.25
CA HIS A 872 18.62 -6.47 -10.89
C HIS A 872 19.44 -5.69 -9.85
N PRO A 873 18.81 -5.00 -8.88
CA PRO A 873 19.53 -4.30 -7.82
C PRO A 873 20.21 -5.28 -6.84
N PRO A 874 21.23 -4.81 -6.08
CA PRO A 874 21.87 -5.58 -5.01
C PRO A 874 20.98 -5.60 -3.76
N SER A 875 19.88 -6.35 -3.81
CA SER A 875 18.80 -6.26 -2.81
C SER A 875 19.27 -6.58 -1.39
N ARG A 876 20.12 -7.59 -1.18
CA ARG A 876 20.61 -7.96 0.17
C ARG A 876 21.45 -6.83 0.78
N GLU A 877 22.27 -6.18 -0.01
CA GLU A 877 23.10 -5.05 0.40
C GLU A 877 22.28 -3.76 0.61
N ILE A 878 21.17 -3.60 -0.12
CA ILE A 878 20.17 -2.55 0.18
C ILE A 878 19.52 -2.79 1.55
N MET A 879 19.25 -4.04 1.95
CA MET A 879 18.76 -4.38 3.29
C MET A 879 19.82 -4.08 4.37
N TYR A 880 21.10 -4.40 4.11
CA TYR A 880 22.20 -3.99 5.00
C TYR A 880 22.27 -2.46 5.14
N ALA A 881 22.19 -1.71 4.03
CA ALA A 881 22.25 -0.26 4.05
C ALA A 881 21.02 0.38 4.72
N LEU A 882 19.82 -0.20 4.54
CA LEU A 882 18.59 0.16 5.26
C LEU A 882 18.78 0.00 6.78
N MET A 883 19.48 -1.03 7.24
CA MET A 883 19.74 -1.22 8.67
C MET A 883 20.77 -0.21 9.19
N LEU A 884 21.94 -0.11 8.54
CA LEU A 884 23.01 0.82 8.94
C LEU A 884 22.58 2.30 9.01
N ARG A 885 21.53 2.72 8.26
CA ARG A 885 21.02 4.11 8.27
C ARG A 885 20.62 4.60 9.67
N ASN A 886 20.32 3.69 10.60
CA ASN A 886 19.94 3.99 11.98
C ASN A 886 21.12 4.41 12.86
N LEU A 887 22.37 4.17 12.42
CA LEU A 887 23.57 4.51 13.17
C LEU A 887 24.01 5.94 12.86
N ARG A 888 23.95 6.80 13.87
CA ARG A 888 24.47 8.18 13.82
C ARG A 888 25.98 8.21 13.97
N ASP A 889 26.49 7.57 15.02
CA ASP A 889 27.88 7.65 15.45
C ASP A 889 28.70 6.41 15.01
N GLY A 890 30.02 6.44 15.22
CA GLY A 890 30.92 5.31 14.94
C GLY A 890 31.41 5.17 13.49
N TRP A 891 30.95 6.04 12.59
CA TRP A 891 31.39 6.09 11.19
C TRP A 891 32.73 6.83 11.02
N THR A 892 33.49 6.47 9.98
CA THR A 892 34.51 7.36 9.39
C THR A 892 33.98 8.05 8.13
N ILE A 893 34.63 9.14 7.70
CA ILE A 893 34.26 9.87 6.47
C ILE A 893 34.35 8.95 5.25
N GLU A 894 35.34 8.07 5.20
CA GLU A 894 35.53 7.09 4.13
C GLU A 894 34.41 6.04 4.11
N GLN A 895 33.93 5.59 5.28
CA GLN A 895 32.82 4.65 5.39
C GLN A 895 31.49 5.28 4.98
N ARG A 896 31.23 6.54 5.36
CA ARG A 896 30.06 7.30 4.86
C ARG A 896 30.12 7.48 3.36
N ARG A 897 31.30 7.82 2.82
CA ARG A 897 31.52 7.98 1.37
C ARG A 897 31.19 6.70 0.63
N GLU A 898 31.77 5.57 1.04
CA GLU A 898 31.49 4.25 0.46
C GLU A 898 30.00 3.87 0.57
N TYR A 899 29.34 4.21 1.68
CA TYR A 899 27.90 3.98 1.88
C TYR A 899 27.04 4.80 0.90
N PHE A 900 27.30 6.10 0.72
CA PHE A 900 26.56 6.92 -0.23
C PHE A 900 26.91 6.62 -1.69
N GLU A 901 28.15 6.24 -1.99
CA GLU A 901 28.55 5.75 -3.31
C GLU A 901 27.82 4.44 -3.65
N PHE A 902 27.67 3.52 -2.68
CA PHE A 902 26.83 2.32 -2.82
C PHE A 902 25.35 2.66 -3.03
N LEU A 903 24.74 3.55 -2.25
CA LEU A 903 23.34 3.94 -2.46
C LEU A 903 23.13 4.59 -3.84
N ASN A 904 24.06 5.43 -4.27
CA ASN A 904 24.06 6.06 -5.61
C ASN A 904 24.33 5.05 -6.74
N GLU A 905 24.91 3.88 -6.46
CA GLU A 905 25.00 2.75 -7.39
C GLU A 905 23.69 1.96 -7.42
N ALA A 906 23.24 1.49 -6.26
CA ALA A 906 22.05 0.66 -6.10
C ALA A 906 20.77 1.33 -6.63
N ALA A 907 20.66 2.66 -6.53
CA ALA A 907 19.57 3.45 -7.09
C ALA A 907 19.50 3.47 -8.63
N LYS A 908 20.50 2.91 -9.33
CA LYS A 908 20.51 2.70 -10.79
C LYS A 908 19.92 1.34 -11.20
N GLY A 909 19.66 0.45 -10.24
CA GLY A 909 18.95 -0.80 -10.47
C GLY A 909 17.49 -0.56 -10.87
N SER A 910 16.89 -1.53 -11.56
CA SER A 910 15.47 -1.49 -11.92
C SER A 910 14.61 -2.04 -10.78
N GLY A 911 13.39 -1.49 -10.63
CA GLY A 911 12.44 -1.99 -9.66
C GLY A 911 10.98 -1.66 -10.00
N GLY A 912 10.10 -2.01 -9.06
CA GLY A 912 8.69 -1.61 -9.05
C GLY A 912 8.49 -0.12 -8.80
N ALA A 913 7.24 0.32 -8.75
CA ALA A 913 6.87 1.73 -8.64
C ALA A 913 7.51 2.44 -7.43
N SER A 914 7.66 1.76 -6.29
CA SER A 914 8.13 2.33 -5.03
C SER A 914 9.64 2.23 -4.84
N PHE A 915 10.35 1.35 -5.57
CA PHE A 915 11.79 1.15 -5.44
C PHE A 915 12.62 2.47 -5.53
N PRO A 916 12.39 3.37 -6.52
CA PRO A 916 13.12 4.66 -6.57
C PRO A 916 12.73 5.65 -5.46
N GLY A 917 11.58 5.43 -4.81
CA GLY A 917 11.17 6.18 -3.62
C GLY A 917 11.92 5.69 -2.38
N PHE A 918 11.95 4.38 -2.13
CA PHE A 918 12.72 3.81 -1.03
C PHE A 918 14.22 4.16 -1.11
N MET A 919 14.83 4.07 -2.30
CA MET A 919 16.25 4.40 -2.46
C MET A 919 16.57 5.87 -2.15
N ARG A 920 15.64 6.81 -2.43
CA ARG A 920 15.76 8.20 -1.96
C ARG A 920 15.59 8.29 -0.46
N ASN A 921 14.50 7.76 0.09
CA ASN A 921 14.21 7.80 1.52
C ASN A 921 15.34 7.19 2.39
N ILE A 922 16.00 6.11 1.95
CA ILE A 922 17.16 5.52 2.65
C ILE A 922 18.34 6.50 2.67
N ARG A 923 18.63 7.12 1.52
CA ARG A 923 19.68 8.14 1.39
C ARG A 923 19.37 9.37 2.24
N ASP A 924 18.12 9.81 2.25
CA ASP A 924 17.66 11.01 2.95
C ASP A 924 17.63 10.81 4.48
N GLU A 925 17.16 9.65 4.97
CA GLU A 925 17.24 9.29 6.40
C GLU A 925 18.71 9.11 6.87
N ALA A 926 19.57 8.51 6.04
CA ALA A 926 20.99 8.39 6.35
C ALA A 926 21.70 9.74 6.37
N LEU A 927 21.32 10.67 5.48
CA LEU A 927 21.81 12.05 5.52
C LEU A 927 21.28 12.81 6.73
N GLY A 928 20.03 12.58 7.14
CA GLY A 928 19.47 13.06 8.40
C GLY A 928 20.35 12.73 9.62
N ASN A 929 20.97 11.53 9.61
CA ASN A 929 21.85 11.04 10.67
C ASN A 929 23.35 11.39 10.50
N CYS A 930 23.74 12.11 9.44
CA CYS A 930 25.10 12.63 9.31
C CYS A 930 25.32 13.90 10.15
N SER A 931 26.53 14.09 10.65
CA SER A 931 27.02 15.35 11.23
C SER A 931 27.31 16.41 10.16
N ASP A 932 27.44 17.66 10.58
CA ASP A 932 27.81 18.81 9.75
C ASP A 932 29.08 18.55 8.92
N ALA A 933 30.09 17.94 9.56
CA ALA A 933 31.39 17.63 8.96
C ALA A 933 31.27 16.50 7.91
N GLU A 934 30.47 15.47 8.19
CA GLU A 934 30.14 14.42 7.21
C GLU A 934 29.38 15.02 6.02
N ARG A 935 28.30 15.77 6.25
CA ARG A 935 27.51 16.42 5.17
C ARG A 935 28.39 17.28 4.26
N LEU A 936 29.28 18.09 4.83
CA LEU A 936 30.23 18.90 4.07
C LEU A 936 31.25 18.06 3.29
N ALA A 937 31.80 17.00 3.89
CA ALA A 937 32.79 16.11 3.27
C ALA A 937 32.21 15.15 2.22
N LEU A 938 30.87 15.13 2.05
CA LEU A 938 30.13 14.26 1.13
C LEU A 938 29.32 15.05 0.08
N GLN A 939 29.34 16.39 0.13
CA GLN A 939 28.51 17.27 -0.70
C GLN A 939 28.65 17.01 -2.22
N ASP A 940 29.82 16.57 -2.67
CA ASP A 940 30.14 16.21 -4.06
C ASP A 940 29.37 14.97 -4.57
N ILE A 941 29.01 14.04 -3.69
CA ILE A 941 28.25 12.82 -4.01
C ILE A 941 26.81 12.84 -3.47
N THR A 942 26.48 13.73 -2.53
CA THR A 942 25.12 13.89 -2.00
C THR A 942 24.35 14.99 -2.71
N GLY A 943 24.98 16.14 -2.98
CA GLY A 943 24.33 17.32 -3.57
C GLY A 943 23.48 18.16 -2.61
N GLU A 944 23.60 17.95 -1.30
CA GLU A 944 22.87 18.77 -0.30
C GLU A 944 23.45 20.19 -0.13
N GLN A 945 22.62 21.10 0.41
CA GLN A 945 23.02 22.39 0.98
C GLN A 945 22.47 22.43 2.42
N TYR A 946 23.26 22.89 3.40
CA TYR A 946 23.07 22.51 4.80
C TYR A 946 23.11 23.65 5.83
N ASP A 947 22.40 23.46 6.96
CA ASP A 947 22.17 24.40 8.07
C ASP A 947 22.18 23.65 9.45
N PRO A 948 22.92 24.10 10.50
CA PRO A 948 23.26 23.25 11.66
C PRO A 948 22.45 23.40 12.99
N VAL A 949 22.77 22.51 13.97
CA VAL A 949 22.03 22.23 15.22
C VAL A 949 22.96 22.28 16.46
N PRO A 950 22.49 22.71 17.66
CA PRO A 950 23.32 22.93 18.87
C PRO A 950 24.23 21.79 19.39
N ASP A 951 25.33 22.21 20.02
CA ASP A 951 26.42 21.41 20.59
C ASP A 951 26.47 21.34 22.13
N PHE A 952 25.40 21.73 22.83
CA PHE A 952 25.36 21.89 24.29
C PHE A 952 24.07 21.37 24.93
N GLU A 953 24.11 21.10 26.24
CA GLU A 953 22.97 20.64 27.02
C GLU A 953 21.93 21.76 27.23
N ILE A 954 20.67 21.45 26.92
CA ILE A 954 19.54 22.36 27.09
C ILE A 954 18.88 22.06 28.46
N GLN A 955 19.30 22.81 29.46
CA GLN A 955 18.74 22.79 30.82
C GLN A 955 17.26 23.21 30.82
N PRO A 956 16.40 22.58 31.66
CA PRO A 956 15.00 22.92 31.79
C PRO A 956 14.79 24.28 32.48
N ILE A 957 13.59 24.83 32.33
CA ILE A 957 13.16 26.06 32.99
C ILE A 957 12.88 25.78 34.47
N GLU A 958 13.50 26.56 35.36
CA GLU A 958 13.39 26.48 36.82
C GLU A 958 12.08 27.07 37.34
N GLY A 959 11.68 28.24 36.84
CA GLY A 959 10.52 28.98 37.33
C GLY A 959 10.70 29.51 38.77
N PRO A 960 9.60 29.82 39.50
CA PRO A 960 8.22 29.69 39.08
C PRO A 960 7.86 30.71 37.97
N GLY A 961 7.08 30.23 37.02
CA GLY A 961 6.53 31.06 35.94
C GLY A 961 5.42 32.00 36.40
N ARG A 962 5.22 33.08 35.64
CA ARG A 962 4.09 34.02 35.73
C ARG A 962 3.87 34.70 34.38
N THR A 963 2.66 35.19 34.11
CA THR A 963 2.43 36.04 32.94
C THR A 963 3.16 37.37 33.10
N TRP A 964 4.01 37.70 32.13
CA TRP A 964 4.85 38.90 32.15
C TRP A 964 4.18 40.10 31.48
N THR A 965 4.30 41.28 32.08
CA THR A 965 4.09 42.57 31.39
C THR A 965 5.39 43.36 31.31
N LEU A 966 5.47 44.31 30.36
CA LEU A 966 6.63 45.19 30.22
C LEU A 966 6.86 46.06 31.48
N ALA A 967 5.80 46.38 32.23
CA ALA A 967 5.93 47.10 33.49
C ALA A 967 6.63 46.25 34.56
N ASP A 968 6.22 44.99 34.69
CA ASP A 968 6.80 44.05 35.65
C ASP A 968 8.25 43.70 35.29
N ALA A 969 8.53 43.43 34.01
CA ALA A 969 9.88 43.16 33.51
C ALA A 969 10.85 44.33 33.82
N ARG A 970 10.38 45.58 33.71
CA ARG A 970 11.15 46.78 34.10
C ARG A 970 11.28 46.94 35.61
N ALA A 971 10.27 46.58 36.39
CA ALA A 971 10.27 46.68 37.85
C ALA A 971 11.24 45.69 38.52
N GLU A 972 11.22 44.42 38.08
CA GLU A 972 12.20 43.39 38.52
C GLU A 972 13.61 43.64 37.96
N GLY A 973 13.75 44.55 36.99
CA GLY A 973 15.04 44.91 36.40
C GLY A 973 15.60 43.88 35.41
N VAL A 974 14.79 42.96 34.85
CA VAL A 974 15.27 41.90 33.93
C VAL A 974 15.88 42.46 32.64
N THR A 975 15.57 43.72 32.31
CA THR A 975 16.16 44.49 31.20
C THR A 975 17.55 45.06 31.51
N ARG A 976 18.18 44.65 32.62
CA ARG A 976 19.56 45.00 32.99
C ARG A 976 20.39 43.72 33.05
N SER A 977 21.38 43.57 32.16
CA SER A 977 22.18 42.33 32.00
C SER A 977 23.26 42.11 33.07
N ALA A 978 23.40 43.00 34.05
CA ALA A 978 24.38 42.84 35.12
C ALA A 978 24.11 41.56 35.93
N ALA A 979 25.12 40.72 36.08
CA ALA A 979 25.03 39.38 36.68
C ALA A 979 24.03 38.44 35.98
N ALA A 980 23.95 38.52 34.64
CA ALA A 980 23.32 37.50 33.81
C ALA A 980 24.29 36.37 33.42
N ASP A 981 23.78 35.16 33.20
CA ASP A 981 24.56 34.00 32.76
C ASP A 981 24.39 33.73 31.25
N PHE A 982 25.51 33.60 30.53
CA PHE A 982 25.52 33.34 29.08
C PHE A 982 25.11 31.92 28.71
N GLN A 983 25.61 30.89 29.40
CA GLN A 983 25.31 29.49 29.03
C GLN A 983 23.89 29.11 29.43
N ARG A 984 23.40 29.62 30.56
CA ARG A 984 21.97 29.49 30.93
C ARG A 984 21.08 30.24 29.94
N GLY A 985 21.45 31.44 29.50
CA GLY A 985 20.74 32.14 28.42
C GLY A 985 20.75 31.39 27.07
N ARG A 986 21.90 30.82 26.70
CA ARG A 986 22.11 29.98 25.49
C ARG A 986 21.24 28.71 25.51
N SER A 987 21.13 28.08 26.67
CA SER A 987 20.20 26.99 26.96
C SER A 987 18.73 27.43 26.87
N LEU A 988 18.37 28.49 27.59
CA LEU A 988 16.99 28.99 27.67
C LEU A 988 16.43 29.43 26.31
N TYR A 989 17.27 29.83 25.36
CA TYR A 989 16.84 30.12 23.99
C TYR A 989 16.21 28.89 23.28
N PHE A 990 16.68 27.68 23.58
CA PHE A 990 16.07 26.45 23.08
C PHE A 990 15.02 25.88 24.04
N ALA A 991 15.20 26.00 25.37
CA ALA A 991 14.22 25.53 26.36
C ALA A 991 12.91 26.36 26.38
N ALA A 992 12.98 27.65 26.04
CA ALA A 992 11.82 28.52 25.78
C ALA A 992 11.38 28.50 24.29
N ASP A 993 11.75 27.44 23.56
CA ASP A 993 11.29 27.09 22.21
C ASP A 993 11.67 28.07 21.06
N CYS A 994 12.36 29.17 21.33
CA CYS A 994 12.68 30.20 20.32
C CYS A 994 13.53 29.65 19.16
N GLY A 995 14.52 28.82 19.47
CA GLY A 995 15.41 28.19 18.49
C GLY A 995 14.75 27.16 17.54
N LYS A 996 13.48 26.79 17.77
CA LYS A 996 12.71 25.95 16.85
C LYS A 996 12.37 26.66 15.54
N CYS A 997 11.98 27.93 15.63
CA CYS A 997 11.60 28.73 14.47
C CYS A 997 12.75 29.62 13.98
N HIS A 998 13.62 30.09 14.90
CA HIS A 998 14.61 31.11 14.62
C HIS A 998 16.06 30.61 14.70
N ARG A 999 16.89 31.12 13.80
CA ARG A 999 18.34 30.93 13.85
C ARG A 999 19.00 31.96 14.75
N PHE A 1000 19.98 31.53 15.53
CA PHE A 1000 20.84 32.39 16.33
C PHE A 1000 22.25 31.81 16.44
N ALA A 1001 23.28 32.62 16.20
CA ALA A 1001 24.69 32.20 16.21
C ALA A 1001 24.96 30.95 15.32
N GLY A 1002 24.28 30.86 14.18
CA GLY A 1002 24.36 29.75 13.22
C GLY A 1002 23.41 28.57 13.51
N LEU A 1003 22.79 28.51 14.69
CA LEU A 1003 22.05 27.33 15.16
C LEU A 1003 20.54 27.56 15.15
N GLY A 1004 19.76 26.58 14.68
CA GLY A 1004 18.29 26.58 14.76
C GLY A 1004 17.55 26.85 13.44
N GLY A 1005 16.23 26.83 13.53
CA GLY A 1005 15.30 26.84 12.39
C GLY A 1005 15.32 28.12 11.54
N ASN A 1006 14.70 28.05 10.36
CA ASN A 1006 14.66 29.13 9.36
C ASN A 1006 13.22 29.63 9.04
N ILE A 1007 12.24 29.29 9.88
CA ILE A 1007 10.83 29.70 9.74
C ILE A 1007 10.68 31.19 10.09
N GLY A 1008 11.36 31.64 11.15
CA GLY A 1008 11.47 33.04 11.55
C GLY A 1008 12.80 33.68 11.14
N PRO A 1009 12.91 35.03 11.23
CA PRO A 1009 14.15 35.74 10.93
C PRO A 1009 15.31 35.33 11.85
N ASP A 1010 16.54 35.36 11.31
CA ASP A 1010 17.77 35.18 12.09
C ASP A 1010 17.92 36.33 13.13
N LEU A 1011 17.95 35.94 14.40
CA LEU A 1011 17.92 36.85 15.55
C LEU A 1011 19.32 37.37 15.93
N THR A 1012 20.41 36.81 15.38
CA THR A 1012 21.82 37.12 15.73
C THR A 1012 22.15 38.61 15.59
N THR A 1013 21.42 39.33 14.72
CA THR A 1013 21.65 40.76 14.44
C THR A 1013 20.80 41.74 15.26
N ILE A 1014 19.90 41.26 16.14
CA ILE A 1014 19.02 42.11 16.96
C ILE A 1014 19.73 43.18 17.81
N PRO A 1015 20.87 42.92 18.49
CA PRO A 1015 21.51 43.89 19.39
C PRO A 1015 21.94 45.20 18.73
N ARG A 1016 22.03 45.19 17.38
CA ARG A 1016 22.45 46.33 16.55
C ARG A 1016 21.27 47.15 16.02
N LYS A 1017 20.03 46.67 16.21
CA LYS A 1017 18.78 47.22 15.62
C LYS A 1017 17.80 47.76 16.65
N PHE A 1018 17.68 47.09 17.81
CA PHE A 1018 16.65 47.38 18.82
C PHE A 1018 17.26 47.40 20.23
N ASP A 1019 16.58 48.07 21.18
CA ASP A 1019 16.93 47.99 22.60
C ASP A 1019 16.15 46.87 23.32
N VAL A 1020 16.67 46.46 24.48
CA VAL A 1020 16.14 45.32 25.26
C VAL A 1020 14.67 45.49 25.70
N ASN A 1021 14.17 46.72 25.87
CA ASN A 1021 12.76 46.97 26.17
C ASN A 1021 11.87 46.67 24.96
N TYR A 1022 12.30 47.06 23.76
CA TYR A 1022 11.61 46.76 22.53
C TYR A 1022 11.57 45.24 22.30
N VAL A 1023 12.69 44.55 22.52
CA VAL A 1023 12.80 43.10 22.36
C VAL A 1023 11.87 42.36 23.34
N VAL A 1024 11.94 42.66 24.64
CA VAL A 1024 11.07 41.96 25.62
C VAL A 1024 9.58 42.29 25.42
N GLU A 1025 9.23 43.51 24.98
CA GLU A 1025 7.83 43.85 24.70
C GLU A 1025 7.25 43.00 23.56
N HIS A 1026 8.01 42.78 22.48
CA HIS A 1026 7.54 41.96 21.34
C HIS A 1026 7.65 40.45 21.59
N ILE A 1027 8.40 40.01 22.61
CA ILE A 1027 8.33 38.61 23.10
C ILE A 1027 7.08 38.41 23.99
N ILE A 1028 6.69 39.44 24.76
CA ILE A 1028 5.46 39.43 25.57
C ILE A 1028 4.21 39.53 24.69
N ASP A 1029 4.24 40.37 23.64
CA ASP A 1029 3.11 40.62 22.75
C ASP A 1029 3.48 40.50 21.26
N PRO A 1030 3.71 39.27 20.76
CA PRO A 1030 4.29 39.05 19.43
C PRO A 1030 3.41 39.49 18.25
N SER A 1031 2.12 39.75 18.48
CA SER A 1031 1.20 40.32 17.47
C SER A 1031 1.19 41.85 17.44
N LYS A 1032 1.92 42.54 18.34
CA LYS A 1032 1.87 44.00 18.48
C LYS A 1032 2.33 44.74 17.22
N VAL A 1033 3.38 44.24 16.58
CA VAL A 1033 3.87 44.68 15.26
C VAL A 1033 4.41 43.45 14.54
N ILE A 1034 3.83 43.11 13.39
CA ILE A 1034 4.25 41.98 12.53
C ILE A 1034 4.88 42.56 11.27
N SER A 1035 5.97 41.96 10.79
CA SER A 1035 6.62 42.36 9.53
C SER A 1035 6.01 41.61 8.34
N ASP A 1036 5.71 42.33 7.26
CA ASP A 1036 5.10 41.84 6.02
C ASP A 1036 5.75 40.54 5.49
N GLN A 1037 7.07 40.40 5.63
CA GLN A 1037 7.84 39.22 5.17
C GLN A 1037 7.53 37.94 5.96
N TYR A 1038 7.10 38.08 7.22
CA TYR A 1038 6.82 36.98 8.15
C TYR A 1038 5.36 37.02 8.65
N GLN A 1039 4.48 37.79 7.99
CA GLN A 1039 3.07 37.80 8.31
C GLN A 1039 2.43 36.51 7.79
N SER A 1040 1.96 35.67 8.72
CA SER A 1040 1.14 34.50 8.37
C SER A 1040 -0.18 34.93 7.73
N SER A 1041 -0.73 34.07 6.88
CA SER A 1041 -2.06 34.24 6.32
C SER A 1041 -3.00 33.13 6.82
N VAL A 1042 -4.25 33.50 7.05
CA VAL A 1042 -5.37 32.58 7.20
C VAL A 1042 -5.81 32.18 5.79
N VAL A 1043 -5.95 30.87 5.58
CA VAL A 1043 -6.27 30.28 4.28
C VAL A 1043 -7.51 29.41 4.44
N LEU A 1044 -8.60 29.80 3.78
CA LEU A 1044 -9.87 29.08 3.74
C LEU A 1044 -9.98 28.25 2.44
N THR A 1045 -10.26 26.96 2.58
CA THR A 1045 -10.36 26.00 1.47
C THR A 1045 -11.80 25.82 0.96
N GLU A 1046 -11.96 25.27 -0.24
CA GLU A 1046 -13.29 25.00 -0.83
C GLU A 1046 -14.10 23.95 -0.04
N ASP A 1047 -13.43 23.01 0.65
CA ASP A 1047 -14.06 22.08 1.60
C ASP A 1047 -14.13 22.62 3.04
N GLY A 1048 -13.92 23.93 3.24
CA GLY A 1048 -14.22 24.66 4.47
C GLY A 1048 -13.16 24.59 5.57
N ARG A 1049 -11.98 24.03 5.28
CA ARG A 1049 -10.84 23.93 6.19
C ARG A 1049 -10.20 25.31 6.32
N VAL A 1050 -9.83 25.71 7.55
CA VAL A 1050 -9.13 26.98 7.81
C VAL A 1050 -7.72 26.69 8.29
N LEU A 1051 -6.75 26.85 7.40
CA LEU A 1051 -5.33 26.86 7.77
C LEU A 1051 -4.89 28.25 8.24
N THR A 1052 -3.76 28.31 8.93
CA THR A 1052 -3.04 29.55 9.23
C THR A 1052 -1.54 29.29 9.24
N GLY A 1053 -0.79 30.07 8.46
CA GLY A 1053 0.68 29.93 8.37
C GLY A 1053 1.32 30.82 7.31
N LEU A 1054 2.63 30.67 7.10
CA LEU A 1054 3.35 31.34 6.01
C LEU A 1054 3.01 30.68 4.67
N VAL A 1055 3.01 31.48 3.60
CA VAL A 1055 2.42 31.13 2.29
C VAL A 1055 3.49 31.25 1.19
N SER A 1056 4.03 30.12 0.69
CA SER A 1056 5.01 30.09 -0.42
C SER A 1056 4.62 29.14 -1.56
N GLN A 1057 4.81 29.56 -2.81
CA GLN A 1057 3.82 29.24 -3.85
C GLN A 1057 4.43 28.79 -5.20
N ALA A 1058 4.48 27.47 -5.45
CA ALA A 1058 5.17 26.83 -6.57
C ALA A 1058 4.35 25.68 -7.20
N ASP A 1059 4.67 25.33 -8.46
CA ASP A 1059 4.21 24.13 -9.21
C ASP A 1059 2.74 23.71 -9.12
N GLY A 1060 1.86 24.70 -8.94
CA GLY A 1060 0.41 24.48 -8.83
C GLY A 1060 -0.14 24.69 -7.43
N LYS A 1061 0.67 24.96 -6.40
CA LYS A 1061 0.24 24.96 -4.99
C LYS A 1061 0.59 26.25 -4.21
N VAL A 1062 -0.01 26.47 -3.03
CA VAL A 1062 0.72 27.09 -1.89
C VAL A 1062 1.16 25.85 -1.14
N ILE A 1063 2.34 25.97 -0.61
CA ILE A 1063 2.83 25.27 0.53
C ILE A 1063 2.59 26.19 1.75
N VAL A 1064 1.57 25.89 2.56
CA VAL A 1064 1.36 26.58 3.85
C VAL A 1064 2.24 25.94 4.90
N PHE A 1065 3.10 26.75 5.51
CA PHE A 1065 3.99 26.38 6.61
C PHE A 1065 3.32 26.83 7.93
N PRO A 1066 2.76 25.91 8.74
CA PRO A 1066 2.02 26.29 9.95
C PRO A 1066 2.93 26.86 11.05
N ALA A 1067 2.32 27.30 12.15
CA ALA A 1067 3.06 27.89 13.29
C ALA A 1067 3.86 26.89 14.14
N ASP A 1068 3.63 25.59 13.96
CA ASP A 1068 4.35 24.52 14.67
C ASP A 1068 5.61 24.13 13.90
N ALA A 1069 6.65 23.65 14.61
CA ALA A 1069 7.99 23.42 14.09
C ALA A 1069 8.26 21.97 13.65
N LYS A 1070 7.19 21.18 13.46
CA LYS A 1070 7.21 19.78 13.02
C LYS A 1070 6.13 19.30 12.02
N PRO A 1071 5.10 20.07 11.60
CA PRO A 1071 4.34 19.71 10.41
C PRO A 1071 5.25 19.84 9.18
N ASP A 1072 5.16 18.87 8.27
CA ASP A 1072 5.66 19.10 6.92
C ASP A 1072 4.95 20.31 6.27
N PRO A 1073 5.60 21.02 5.35
CA PRO A 1073 4.95 21.94 4.42
C PRO A 1073 3.63 21.37 3.87
N ILE A 1074 2.51 21.99 4.22
CA ILE A 1074 1.18 21.49 3.85
C ILE A 1074 0.82 22.04 2.45
N GLU A 1075 0.53 21.21 1.45
CA GLU A 1075 0.31 21.66 0.06
C GLU A 1075 -1.06 21.28 -0.55
N ILE A 1076 -1.77 22.22 -1.20
CA ILE A 1076 -2.84 21.94 -2.20
C ILE A 1076 -2.66 22.83 -3.40
N ASP A 1077 -3.21 22.32 -4.48
CA ASP A 1077 -3.54 23.00 -5.69
C ASP A 1077 -4.63 24.07 -5.49
N ALA A 1078 -4.39 25.30 -5.93
CA ALA A 1078 -5.31 26.43 -5.70
C ALA A 1078 -6.45 26.56 -6.69
N GLU A 1079 -7.05 25.42 -6.97
CA GLU A 1079 -8.48 25.42 -7.18
C GLU A 1079 -9.19 25.06 -5.84
N GLU A 1080 -8.52 24.45 -4.86
CA GLU A 1080 -9.06 24.16 -3.51
C GLU A 1080 -9.04 25.36 -2.51
N VAL A 1081 -8.81 26.62 -2.91
CA VAL A 1081 -8.87 27.79 -1.99
C VAL A 1081 -9.91 28.81 -2.37
N LEU A 1082 -10.78 29.11 -1.41
CA LEU A 1082 -11.75 30.19 -1.46
C LEU A 1082 -11.10 31.55 -1.17
N GLU A 1083 -10.22 31.61 -0.17
CA GLU A 1083 -9.70 32.89 0.31
C GLU A 1083 -8.35 32.77 1.05
N ILE A 1084 -7.43 33.69 0.77
CA ILE A 1084 -6.22 33.94 1.57
C ILE A 1084 -6.29 35.36 2.12
N LYS A 1085 -6.19 35.51 3.45
CA LYS A 1085 -6.17 36.80 4.15
C LYS A 1085 -4.97 36.88 5.10
N PRO A 1086 -4.27 38.02 5.20
CA PRO A 1086 -3.26 38.23 6.24
C PRO A 1086 -3.85 38.02 7.64
N SER A 1087 -3.06 37.46 8.55
CA SER A 1087 -3.39 37.30 9.96
C SER A 1087 -2.94 38.53 10.77
N ASP A 1088 -3.82 39.06 11.60
CA ASP A 1088 -3.47 40.05 12.65
C ASP A 1088 -2.83 39.38 13.89
N VAL A 1089 -2.77 38.03 13.91
CA VAL A 1089 -2.12 37.24 14.96
C VAL A 1089 -0.79 36.69 14.45
N SER A 1090 0.27 36.92 15.21
CA SER A 1090 1.63 36.46 14.90
C SER A 1090 1.77 34.96 15.01
N GLN A 1091 2.70 34.42 14.23
CA GLN A 1091 3.05 33.01 14.22
C GLN A 1091 3.88 32.59 15.45
N MET A 1092 4.57 33.55 16.07
CA MET A 1092 5.29 33.35 17.33
C MET A 1092 4.28 33.23 18.50
N PRO A 1093 4.26 32.12 19.26
CA PRO A 1093 3.32 31.96 20.36
C PRO A 1093 3.47 33.02 21.45
N LYS A 1094 2.34 33.51 21.98
CA LYS A 1094 2.32 34.41 23.14
C LYS A 1094 2.57 33.62 24.44
N GLY A 1095 3.30 34.22 25.38
CA GLY A 1095 3.58 33.60 26.69
C GLY A 1095 4.69 32.54 26.70
N LEU A 1096 5.52 32.44 25.64
CA LEU A 1096 6.69 31.54 25.62
C LEU A 1096 7.58 31.64 26.86
N ILE A 1097 7.76 32.89 27.34
CA ILE A 1097 8.55 33.25 28.51
C ILE A 1097 7.77 33.21 29.84
N ASP A 1098 6.46 32.94 29.83
CA ASP A 1098 5.64 32.92 31.06
C ASP A 1098 6.02 31.76 32.01
N ARG A 1099 6.83 30.80 31.53
CA ARG A 1099 7.46 29.76 32.36
C ARG A 1099 8.66 30.28 33.16
N LEU A 1100 9.33 31.34 32.71
CA LEU A 1100 10.60 31.83 33.23
C LEU A 1100 10.42 32.68 34.49
N ASN A 1101 11.33 32.53 35.47
CA ASN A 1101 11.50 33.48 36.56
C ASN A 1101 12.28 34.73 36.13
N ALA A 1102 12.36 35.74 37.00
CA ALA A 1102 13.00 37.02 36.71
C ALA A 1102 14.50 36.92 36.35
N SER A 1103 15.22 35.92 36.86
CA SER A 1103 16.63 35.69 36.54
C SER A 1103 16.80 34.96 35.20
N GLU A 1104 15.97 33.95 34.93
CA GLU A 1104 15.97 33.22 33.67
C GLU A 1104 15.60 34.12 32.47
N LEU A 1105 14.58 34.97 32.64
CA LEU A 1105 14.19 35.94 31.62
C LEU A 1105 15.30 36.96 31.36
N ARG A 1106 16.02 37.40 32.41
CA ARG A 1106 17.20 38.26 32.26
C ARG A 1106 18.32 37.56 31.50
N ASP A 1107 18.59 36.29 31.79
CA ASP A 1107 19.66 35.52 31.16
C ASP A 1107 19.37 35.24 29.67
N LEU A 1108 18.14 34.87 29.34
CA LEU A 1108 17.66 34.74 27.95
C LEU A 1108 17.77 36.06 27.17
N LEU A 1109 17.32 37.17 27.77
CA LEU A 1109 17.43 38.49 27.14
C LEU A 1109 18.89 38.93 27.01
N ALA A 1110 19.75 38.64 27.98
CA ALA A 1110 21.19 38.93 27.88
C ALA A 1110 21.84 38.14 26.75
N TYR A 1111 21.53 36.84 26.60
CA TYR A 1111 22.03 36.01 25.51
C TYR A 1111 21.59 36.56 24.14
N LEU A 1112 20.29 36.85 23.96
CA LEU A 1112 19.77 37.48 22.73
C LEU A 1112 20.43 38.85 22.47
N MET A 1113 20.65 39.65 23.50
CA MET A 1113 21.29 40.97 23.39
C MET A 1113 22.83 40.92 23.25
N SER A 1114 23.46 39.75 23.40
CA SER A 1114 24.89 39.53 23.15
C SER A 1114 25.23 39.21 21.70
N GLY A 1115 24.24 38.73 20.91
CA GLY A 1115 24.47 38.18 19.57
C GLY A 1115 25.10 36.78 19.55
N GLY A 1116 25.21 36.11 20.71
CA GLY A 1116 25.85 34.79 20.84
C GLY A 1116 27.33 34.85 21.24
N GLU A 1117 27.85 36.05 21.55
CA GLU A 1117 29.23 36.29 21.97
C GLU A 1117 29.33 36.22 23.51
N ALA A 1118 30.02 35.20 24.04
CA ALA A 1118 30.09 34.91 25.48
C ALA A 1118 30.92 35.93 26.30
N ASP A 1119 31.82 36.63 25.63
CA ASP A 1119 32.79 37.60 26.16
C ASP A 1119 32.35 39.06 25.93
N ASN A 1120 31.11 39.29 25.50
CA ASN A 1120 30.59 40.61 25.15
C ASN A 1120 30.58 41.59 26.35
N GLU A 1121 31.63 42.42 26.47
CA GLU A 1121 31.85 43.35 27.59
C GLU A 1121 30.70 44.36 27.80
N ARG A 1122 29.90 44.65 26.77
CA ARG A 1122 28.75 45.56 26.89
C ARG A 1122 27.58 44.91 27.63
N VAL A 1123 27.47 43.58 27.59
CA VAL A 1123 26.39 42.80 28.19
C VAL A 1123 26.82 42.16 29.51
N TYR A 1124 27.98 41.51 29.53
CA TYR A 1124 28.49 40.71 30.66
C TYR A 1124 29.70 41.33 31.38
N GLY A 1125 30.28 42.41 30.86
CA GLY A 1125 31.45 43.06 31.45
C GLY A 1125 31.14 43.70 32.81
N LYS A 1126 32.08 43.59 33.75
CA LYS A 1126 31.95 44.20 35.09
C LYS A 1126 32.15 45.72 35.01
N ARG A 1127 31.16 46.47 35.50
CA ARG A 1127 31.18 47.92 35.71
C ARG A 1127 30.88 48.23 37.17
#